data_AF-A0A933FL94-F1
#
_entry.id   AF-A0A933FL94-F1
#
_cell.length_a   1.000
_cell.length_b   1.000
_cell.length_c   1.000
_cell.angle_alpha   90.00
_cell.angle_beta   90.00
_cell.angle_gamma   90.00
#
_symmetry.space_group_name_H-M   'P 1'
#
loop_
_entity.id
_entity.type
_entity.pdbx_description
1 polymer ?
#
loop_
_entity_poly.entity_id
_entity_poly.type
_entity_poly.pdbx_seq_one_letter_code
_entity_poly.pdbx_strand_id
1 'polypeptide(L)'
;MKKLVWLAVLIVYLAIGSRYLFAYDVETHGAIAQQAVAVSSLDRILKDDFGLGDGIGSMFGGKSVQRWITDGAASEDVPVWRALNHFHNPLYQANATGQGPWSQAGLSDYQSSVRWAQNPNQNSGGGIWSWVTARQRLLAAQTAATKQRRDQALADTFRAIGQLAHLVQDMSVPAHVRNDPHPISDGYEDWVPRNRNLINSIIAGAPIYPTQSIFSLGIPIPDPIAREPVARLWDTDQYTGANPAMTLSPSIGLAEYTNANFFTDDTLLRDFPFPARSSLALRPVPEPEPKKQELRRYFRKDRDGDTIEHIAVPSALYKFLPDALKDKKIGLDSRVYEDYARKLIPRAVGYSAALIDHFFRGQLDVDLFNDPENPGQVRVEGTNGSAEKLDGGTLTIYADNPDGVRSAAEALEPNLTVVADAGQPVLSAFFVAPEDAERFVAVYQGKLGEEKPEGGSPGGVIEKVLGGVRVEQLVKGFTKWSLRTPKGIFTLPISTQDVSELRWGDNDNTMIGRSSMTSSSPQFYAYKINRPLGSLDVPLINQPDGTPVVDVSLLKQVGFPIGMYLGTVIDFSHTIHYQQYILSYVHTESWTWNETFRSYNSGPFQFSDGRVQLMVDETASLNRSYPVVLDSRSYGTGSPSPYFWGLVPGFSSKTGEMALTKDGRILVLVFVSPSPVSEKATFKAMTLALPASLDGNDALLVKEATPVDVPFSVPDMGPVLWALVDVESAQVIASTAPSTLSIHHQTASTNFRPYAPIQFATLGIKKDKFIGGPLDGLRYREIGFHEPDVCTPEQMAEMVEFGEVSIQEGNVSTALNRFHPEIGALEFASPGASQTVTRHPFYCGYSPYGVPASGFKVTSSTNVSIPTRVDEAFRITPLAGPEQFLLMMSQQQDKMDPFSNFGRLVKWVPQENAAGVQHEFSSRAFHTIKSVSRGSALVQSRGLNPATSLIPLQDNNSVNVFPGTMLFSYIVFEPQFLYNVFDLKFYTKDASLRRTALPAALAPAASASSQDYRYHVIPVK
;
A
#
# COMPACT_ATOMS: atom_id res chain seq x y z
N MET A 1 -61.06 37.13 36.40
CA MET A 1 -60.42 37.73 35.20
C MET A 1 -59.11 38.47 35.51
N LYS A 2 -59.06 39.42 36.46
CA LYS A 2 -57.81 40.15 36.77
C LYS A 2 -56.62 39.25 37.19
N LYS A 3 -56.84 38.19 37.97
CA LYS A 3 -55.78 37.21 38.35
C LYS A 3 -55.24 36.37 37.19
N LEU A 4 -56.06 36.08 36.18
CA LEU A 4 -55.64 35.33 34.97
C LEU A 4 -54.87 36.23 33.99
N VAL A 5 -55.22 37.52 33.93
CA VAL A 5 -54.47 38.51 33.14
C VAL A 5 -53.10 38.77 33.76
N TRP A 6 -52.98 38.84 35.10
CA TRP A 6 -51.67 38.96 35.77
C TRP A 6 -50.78 37.71 35.58
N LEU A 7 -51.36 36.51 35.58
CA LEU A 7 -50.62 35.27 35.32
C LEU A 7 -50.18 35.17 33.84
N ALA A 8 -51.05 35.55 32.90
CA ALA A 8 -50.70 35.59 31.48
C ALA A 8 -49.68 36.69 31.17
N VAL A 9 -49.77 37.86 31.82
CA VAL A 9 -48.77 38.93 31.69
C VAL A 9 -47.45 38.50 32.32
N LEU A 10 -47.43 37.79 33.45
CA LEU A 10 -46.20 37.23 34.04
C LEU A 10 -45.57 36.14 33.15
N ILE A 11 -46.37 35.25 32.56
CA ILE A 11 -45.90 34.22 31.62
C ILE A 11 -45.38 34.86 30.32
N VAL A 12 -46.04 35.90 29.82
CA VAL A 12 -45.58 36.68 28.65
C VAL A 12 -44.35 37.54 29.01
N TYR A 13 -44.23 38.08 30.22
CA TYR A 13 -43.04 38.79 30.71
C TYR A 13 -41.85 37.84 30.88
N LEU A 14 -42.06 36.64 31.41
CA LEU A 14 -41.04 35.59 31.53
C LEU A 14 -40.67 34.98 30.16
N ALA A 15 -41.58 34.99 29.18
CA ALA A 15 -41.31 34.54 27.82
C ALA A 15 -40.59 35.59 26.94
N ILE A 16 -40.69 36.89 27.28
CA ILE A 16 -40.07 37.98 26.51
C ILE A 16 -38.79 38.52 27.20
N GLY A 17 -38.63 38.30 28.52
CA GLY A 17 -37.46 38.73 29.31
C GLY A 17 -36.34 37.71 29.49
N SER A 18 -36.45 36.50 28.93
CA SER A 18 -35.61 35.33 29.25
C SER A 18 -34.23 35.25 28.58
N ARG A 19 -33.61 36.39 28.25
CA ARG A 19 -32.26 36.40 27.64
C ARG A 19 -31.08 36.48 28.65
N TYR A 20 -31.33 36.48 29.96
CA TYR A 20 -30.36 37.05 30.91
C TYR A 20 -30.20 36.24 32.21
N LEU A 21 -30.32 34.92 32.15
CA LEU A 21 -29.88 33.98 33.22
C LEU A 21 -28.63 33.19 32.78
N PHE A 22 -28.03 33.60 31.67
CA PHE A 22 -26.96 32.89 30.97
C PHE A 22 -25.63 33.52 31.31
N ALA A 23 -24.60 32.69 31.40
CA ALA A 23 -23.22 33.10 31.65
C ALA A 23 -22.66 33.93 30.47
N TYR A 24 -21.63 33.44 29.79
CA TYR A 24 -21.32 34.01 28.50
C TYR A 24 -22.51 33.83 27.54
N ASP A 25 -22.66 34.73 26.56
CA ASP A 25 -23.70 34.55 25.57
C ASP A 25 -23.40 33.32 24.69
N VAL A 26 -24.45 32.77 24.05
CA VAL A 26 -24.38 31.56 23.22
C VAL A 26 -23.22 31.57 22.21
N GLU A 27 -22.93 32.72 21.58
CA GLU A 27 -21.83 32.83 20.62
C GLU A 27 -20.44 32.79 21.29
N THR A 28 -20.30 33.32 22.52
CA THR A 28 -19.03 33.28 23.27
C THR A 28 -18.72 31.86 23.74
N HIS A 29 -19.71 31.12 24.27
CA HIS A 29 -19.53 29.71 24.61
C HIS A 29 -19.10 28.90 23.39
N GLY A 30 -19.76 29.13 22.26
CA GLY A 30 -19.37 28.52 20.99
C GLY A 30 -17.92 28.84 20.60
N ALA A 31 -17.50 30.10 20.68
CA ALA A 31 -16.14 30.52 20.33
C ALA A 31 -15.07 29.92 21.27
N ILE A 32 -15.32 29.86 22.58
CA ILE A 32 -14.41 29.23 23.55
C ILE A 32 -14.30 27.73 23.28
N ALA A 33 -15.43 27.05 23.09
CA ALA A 33 -15.45 25.62 22.78
C ALA A 33 -14.75 25.31 21.44
N GLN A 34 -14.96 26.14 20.42
CA GLN A 34 -14.29 25.99 19.12
C GLN A 34 -12.77 26.06 19.26
N GLN A 35 -12.27 27.03 20.03
CA GLN A 35 -10.84 27.18 20.29
C GLN A 35 -10.31 26.03 21.15
N ALA A 36 -11.05 25.61 22.18
CA ALA A 36 -10.69 24.49 23.03
C ALA A 36 -10.49 23.19 22.24
N VAL A 37 -11.38 22.91 21.27
CA VAL A 37 -11.21 21.79 20.33
C VAL A 37 -9.93 21.93 19.51
N ALA A 38 -9.66 23.13 18.98
CA ALA A 38 -8.51 23.39 18.11
C ALA A 38 -7.15 23.24 18.82
N VAL A 39 -7.11 23.47 20.14
CA VAL A 39 -5.88 23.35 20.96
C VAL A 39 -5.82 22.07 21.79
N SER A 40 -6.80 21.18 21.64
CA SER A 40 -6.81 19.85 22.28
C SER A 40 -6.14 18.78 21.40
N SER A 41 -5.90 17.61 21.97
CA SER A 41 -5.38 16.43 21.27
C SER A 41 -6.44 15.67 20.44
N LEU A 42 -7.69 16.12 20.44
CA LEU A 42 -8.82 15.40 19.83
C LEU A 42 -8.61 15.09 18.34
N ASP A 43 -8.11 16.05 17.54
CA ASP A 43 -7.91 15.84 16.11
C ASP A 43 -6.98 14.66 15.80
N ARG A 44 -5.87 14.57 16.57
CA ARG A 44 -4.93 13.46 16.47
C ARG A 44 -5.56 12.14 16.89
N ILE A 45 -6.27 12.11 18.02
CA ILE A 45 -6.90 10.88 18.54
C ILE A 45 -7.95 10.34 17.56
N LEU A 46 -8.77 11.21 16.98
CA LEU A 46 -9.78 10.78 16.01
C LEU A 46 -9.13 10.17 14.75
N LYS A 47 -7.99 10.69 14.31
CA LYS A 47 -7.24 10.16 13.16
C LYS A 47 -6.54 8.84 13.47
N ASP A 48 -5.86 8.78 14.60
CA ASP A 48 -4.92 7.69 14.93
C ASP A 48 -5.60 6.48 15.59
N ASP A 49 -6.66 6.71 16.37
CA ASP A 49 -7.30 5.66 17.17
C ASP A 49 -8.71 5.30 16.69
N PHE A 50 -9.49 6.28 16.22
CA PHE A 50 -10.87 6.08 15.74
C PHE A 50 -10.96 5.83 14.22
N GLY A 51 -9.85 5.93 13.48
CA GLY A 51 -9.82 5.75 12.03
C GLY A 51 -10.51 6.87 11.23
N LEU A 52 -10.76 8.03 11.85
CA LEU A 52 -11.44 9.17 11.23
C LEU A 52 -10.41 10.10 10.57
N GLY A 53 -10.09 9.85 9.30
CA GLY A 53 -9.03 10.56 8.56
C GLY A 53 -9.13 12.10 8.53
N ASP A 54 -10.34 12.67 8.56
CA ASP A 54 -10.57 14.12 8.63
C ASP A 54 -10.49 14.68 10.06
N GLY A 55 -10.26 13.84 11.07
CA GLY A 55 -10.18 14.20 12.47
C GLY A 55 -11.39 15.01 12.95
N ILE A 56 -11.16 16.21 13.49
CA ILE A 56 -12.25 17.10 13.95
C ILE A 56 -13.16 17.62 12.83
N GLY A 57 -12.74 17.48 11.56
CA GLY A 57 -13.52 17.79 10.37
C GLY A 57 -14.53 16.69 10.00
N SER A 58 -14.43 15.51 10.61
CA SER A 58 -15.29 14.36 10.29
C SER A 58 -16.77 14.66 10.50
N MET A 59 -17.61 14.27 9.53
CA MET A 59 -19.01 14.69 9.46
C MET A 59 -19.98 13.62 9.97
N PHE A 60 -20.84 14.00 10.91
CA PHE A 60 -21.91 13.16 11.47
C PHE A 60 -23.23 13.94 11.42
N GLY A 61 -24.27 13.37 10.80
CA GLY A 61 -25.57 14.04 10.68
C GLY A 61 -25.52 15.42 10.01
N GLY A 62 -24.56 15.63 9.09
CA GLY A 62 -24.37 16.90 8.38
C GLY A 62 -23.59 17.99 9.14
N LYS A 63 -22.98 17.67 10.29
CA LYS A 63 -22.12 18.59 11.06
C LYS A 63 -20.77 17.95 11.36
N SER A 64 -19.70 18.75 11.40
CA SER A 64 -18.38 18.28 11.81
C SER A 64 -18.32 17.99 13.32
N VAL A 65 -17.35 17.21 13.76
CA VAL A 65 -17.07 16.99 15.19
C VAL A 65 -16.91 18.31 15.94
N GLN A 66 -16.08 19.23 15.40
CA GLN A 66 -15.90 20.56 15.99
C GLN A 66 -17.24 21.30 16.13
N ARG A 67 -18.11 21.21 15.12
CA ARG A 67 -19.42 21.86 15.16
C ARG A 67 -20.35 21.23 16.19
N TRP A 68 -20.34 19.90 16.37
CA TRP A 68 -21.13 19.24 17.42
C TRP A 68 -20.75 19.69 18.83
N ILE A 69 -19.45 19.82 19.11
CA ILE A 69 -18.97 20.33 20.41
C ILE A 69 -19.36 21.80 20.59
N THR A 70 -19.17 22.62 19.55
CA THR A 70 -19.54 24.05 19.57
C THR A 70 -21.04 24.27 19.79
N ASP A 71 -21.88 23.53 19.06
CA ASP A 71 -23.35 23.57 19.21
C ASP A 71 -23.81 22.99 20.55
N GLY A 72 -23.09 21.99 21.07
CA GLY A 72 -23.31 21.43 22.40
C GLY A 72 -23.13 22.49 23.46
N ALA A 73 -21.99 23.20 23.47
CA ALA A 73 -21.75 24.29 24.41
C ALA A 73 -22.87 25.34 24.36
N ALA A 74 -23.19 25.82 23.15
CA ALA A 74 -24.30 26.75 22.92
C ALA A 74 -25.69 26.25 23.38
N SER A 75 -25.89 24.94 23.52
CA SER A 75 -27.19 24.35 23.87
C SER A 75 -27.40 24.14 25.38
N GLU A 76 -26.36 24.24 26.22
CA GLU A 76 -26.49 23.94 27.66
C GLU A 76 -27.41 24.92 28.38
N ASP A 77 -27.47 26.16 27.89
CA ASP A 77 -28.41 27.21 28.31
C ASP A 77 -29.86 26.99 27.85
N VAL A 78 -30.14 25.95 27.05
CA VAL A 78 -31.46 25.74 26.43
C VAL A 78 -32.10 24.43 26.92
N PRO A 79 -33.28 24.48 27.58
CA PRO A 79 -34.07 25.68 27.94
C PRO A 79 -33.45 26.44 29.12
N VAL A 80 -33.87 27.71 29.29
CA VAL A 80 -33.33 28.66 30.30
C VAL A 80 -33.25 28.13 31.73
N TRP A 81 -34.11 27.17 32.10
CA TRP A 81 -34.10 26.58 33.45
C TRP A 81 -32.85 25.72 33.73
N ARG A 82 -32.11 25.30 32.69
CA ARG A 82 -30.84 24.59 32.85
C ARG A 82 -29.79 25.47 33.52
N ALA A 83 -29.77 26.75 33.16
CA ALA A 83 -28.83 27.75 33.66
C ALA A 83 -28.85 27.91 35.20
N LEU A 84 -29.96 27.55 35.84
CA LEU A 84 -30.07 27.56 37.31
C LEU A 84 -29.14 26.54 37.99
N ASN A 85 -28.62 25.55 37.25
CA ASN A 85 -27.63 24.58 37.73
C ASN A 85 -26.19 24.96 37.34
N HIS A 86 -25.94 26.14 36.80
CA HIS A 86 -24.61 26.54 36.31
C HIS A 86 -23.73 27.22 37.37
N PHE A 87 -24.24 27.31 38.60
CA PHE A 87 -23.57 27.97 39.72
C PHE A 87 -22.83 26.96 40.59
N HIS A 88 -21.66 27.33 41.11
CA HIS A 88 -20.90 26.54 42.08
C HIS A 88 -20.00 27.43 42.93
N ASN A 89 -20.38 27.62 44.19
CA ASN A 89 -19.57 28.32 45.17
C ASN A 89 -18.55 27.37 45.84
N PRO A 90 -17.23 27.56 45.59
CA PRO A 90 -16.20 26.66 46.09
C PRO A 90 -15.95 26.77 47.62
N LEU A 91 -16.55 27.75 48.31
CA LEU A 91 -16.39 27.90 49.76
C LEU A 91 -17.24 26.90 50.56
N TYR A 92 -18.11 26.12 49.89
CA TYR A 92 -18.84 25.02 50.50
C TYR A 92 -17.95 23.77 50.58
N GLN A 93 -17.00 23.80 51.52
CA GLN A 93 -15.96 22.77 51.70
C GLN A 93 -16.40 21.54 52.50
N ALA A 94 -15.84 20.38 52.18
CA ALA A 94 -16.15 19.10 52.81
C ALA A 94 -16.24 19.17 54.35
N ASN A 95 -17.30 18.59 54.92
CA ASN A 95 -17.33 18.37 56.37
C ASN A 95 -16.36 17.23 56.76
N ALA A 96 -16.08 17.09 58.06
CA ALA A 96 -15.15 16.09 58.59
C ALA A 96 -15.47 14.62 58.24
N THR A 97 -16.64 14.33 57.66
CA THR A 97 -17.09 12.98 57.28
C THR A 97 -17.04 12.68 55.77
N GLY A 98 -16.57 13.62 54.93
CA GLY A 98 -16.42 13.40 53.49
C GLY A 98 -17.76 13.25 52.72
N GLN A 99 -18.90 13.58 53.35
CA GLN A 99 -20.20 13.71 52.69
C GLN A 99 -20.48 15.19 52.38
N GLY A 100 -20.79 15.45 51.13
CA GLY A 100 -20.58 16.74 50.47
C GLY A 100 -21.50 17.92 50.78
N PRO A 101 -20.93 19.08 51.16
CA PRO A 101 -21.55 20.40 51.03
C PRO A 101 -21.60 20.92 49.58
N TRP A 102 -20.95 20.25 48.61
CA TRP A 102 -21.16 20.53 47.17
C TRP A 102 -22.61 20.34 46.72
N SER A 103 -23.39 19.51 47.43
CA SER A 103 -24.85 19.42 47.27
C SER A 103 -25.59 20.74 47.56
N GLN A 104 -24.94 21.67 48.26
CA GLN A 104 -25.45 23.00 48.64
C GLN A 104 -24.63 24.14 48.00
N ALA A 105 -23.63 23.82 47.18
CA ALA A 105 -22.75 24.81 46.57
C ALA A 105 -23.41 25.59 45.42
N GLY A 106 -24.55 25.13 44.90
CA GLY A 106 -25.31 25.83 43.85
C GLY A 106 -26.33 26.83 44.38
N LEU A 107 -27.24 27.28 43.51
CA LEU A 107 -28.39 28.07 43.93
C LEU A 107 -29.36 27.24 44.79
N SER A 108 -30.09 27.90 45.70
CA SER A 108 -31.15 27.25 46.49
C SER A 108 -32.14 26.51 45.58
N ASP A 109 -32.45 25.26 45.91
CA ASP A 109 -33.32 24.34 45.16
C ASP A 109 -32.77 23.78 43.83
N TYR A 110 -31.53 24.14 43.45
CA TYR A 110 -30.85 23.64 42.23
C TYR A 110 -29.53 22.94 42.56
N GLN A 111 -29.03 22.12 41.63
CA GLN A 111 -27.75 21.45 41.82
C GLN A 111 -26.59 22.40 41.51
N SER A 112 -25.46 22.22 42.20
CA SER A 112 -24.21 22.86 41.78
C SER A 112 -23.77 22.36 40.40
N SER A 113 -23.07 23.21 39.65
CA SER A 113 -22.57 22.91 38.30
C SER A 113 -21.73 21.64 38.25
N VAL A 114 -20.84 21.43 39.23
CA VAL A 114 -20.00 20.23 39.32
C VAL A 114 -20.82 18.94 39.48
N ARG A 115 -21.92 19.01 40.23
CA ARG A 115 -22.84 17.89 40.45
C ARG A 115 -23.75 17.68 39.25
N TRP A 116 -24.25 18.76 38.67
CA TRP A 116 -25.07 18.76 37.47
C TRP A 116 -24.35 18.14 36.27
N ALA A 117 -23.07 18.45 36.11
CA ALA A 117 -22.22 17.89 35.05
C ALA A 117 -22.09 16.37 35.10
N GLN A 118 -22.24 15.74 36.27
CA GLN A 118 -22.05 14.28 36.42
C GLN A 118 -23.34 13.53 36.75
N ASN A 119 -24.44 14.22 37.07
CA ASN A 119 -25.71 13.59 37.39
C ASN A 119 -26.39 13.03 36.13
N PRO A 120 -26.61 11.70 36.01
CA PRO A 120 -27.29 11.12 34.86
C PRO A 120 -28.81 11.41 34.83
N ASN A 121 -29.37 12.01 35.88
CA ASN A 121 -30.79 12.33 36.00
C ASN A 121 -31.04 13.84 35.88
N GLN A 122 -30.74 14.40 34.71
CA GLN A 122 -30.94 15.83 34.40
C GLN A 122 -32.40 16.12 34.00
N ASN A 123 -33.22 16.55 34.96
CA ASN A 123 -34.67 16.75 34.78
C ASN A 123 -35.07 18.23 34.59
N SER A 124 -34.50 18.93 33.60
CA SER A 124 -34.74 20.36 33.34
C SER A 124 -35.18 20.67 31.90
N GLY A 125 -35.43 19.65 31.09
CA GLY A 125 -35.64 19.80 29.64
C GLY A 125 -34.31 19.95 28.88
N GLY A 126 -34.34 19.92 27.54
CA GLY A 126 -33.13 20.04 26.70
C GLY A 126 -32.30 18.76 26.54
N GLY A 127 -32.64 17.68 27.26
CA GLY A 127 -31.98 16.38 27.21
C GLY A 127 -31.03 16.12 28.38
N ILE A 128 -30.36 14.97 28.36
CA ILE A 128 -29.43 14.51 29.40
C ILE A 128 -28.03 14.44 28.76
N TRP A 129 -27.09 15.21 29.29
CA TRP A 129 -25.77 15.47 28.70
C TRP A 129 -24.65 15.47 29.74
N SER A 130 -24.80 14.62 30.76
CA SER A 130 -23.81 14.44 31.83
C SER A 130 -22.56 13.69 31.36
N TRP A 131 -21.48 13.71 32.16
CA TRP A 131 -20.27 12.91 31.96
C TRP A 131 -20.58 11.41 31.80
N VAL A 132 -21.46 10.89 32.68
CA VAL A 132 -21.93 9.50 32.62
C VAL A 132 -22.61 9.21 31.29
N THR A 133 -23.47 10.12 30.83
CA THR A 133 -24.14 9.97 29.53
C THR A 133 -23.15 10.06 28.37
N ALA A 134 -22.19 10.98 28.41
CA ALA A 134 -21.14 11.09 27.39
C ALA A 134 -20.36 9.77 27.26
N ARG A 135 -19.99 9.14 28.38
CA ARG A 135 -19.32 7.82 28.40
C ARG A 135 -20.19 6.70 27.85
N GLN A 136 -21.48 6.67 28.19
CA GLN A 136 -22.43 5.70 27.63
C GLN A 136 -22.59 5.86 26.11
N ARG A 137 -22.64 7.11 25.62
CA ARG A 137 -22.71 7.41 24.18
C ARG A 137 -21.43 7.02 23.46
N LEU A 138 -20.26 7.25 24.08
CA LEU A 138 -18.99 6.80 23.52
C LEU A 138 -18.95 5.27 23.40
N LEU A 139 -19.33 4.53 24.45
CA LEU A 139 -19.41 3.08 24.39
C LEU A 139 -20.38 2.60 23.31
N ALA A 140 -21.55 3.23 23.18
CA ALA A 140 -22.51 2.91 22.12
C ALA A 140 -21.94 3.23 20.72
N ALA A 141 -21.18 4.31 20.57
CA ALA A 141 -20.50 4.65 19.33
C ALA A 141 -19.50 3.56 18.90
N GLN A 142 -18.90 2.88 19.88
CA GLN A 142 -17.91 1.83 19.65
C GLN A 142 -18.51 0.43 19.48
N THR A 143 -19.74 0.20 19.94
CA THR A 143 -20.29 -1.16 20.07
C THR A 143 -21.61 -1.38 19.35
N ALA A 144 -22.33 -0.32 18.96
CA ALA A 144 -23.63 -0.46 18.34
C ALA A 144 -23.55 -1.14 16.96
N ALA A 145 -24.52 -2.02 16.70
CA ALA A 145 -24.52 -2.86 15.51
C ALA A 145 -24.48 -2.07 14.20
N THR A 146 -25.32 -1.04 14.01
CA THR A 146 -25.38 -0.34 12.72
C THR A 146 -24.52 0.91 12.71
N LYS A 147 -23.89 1.21 11.56
CA LYS A 147 -23.10 2.44 11.38
C LYS A 147 -23.91 3.68 11.75
N GLN A 148 -25.17 3.77 11.32
CA GLN A 148 -26.06 4.88 11.66
C GLN A 148 -26.19 5.10 13.18
N ARG A 149 -26.33 4.03 13.98
CA ARG A 149 -26.40 4.14 15.44
C ARG A 149 -25.06 4.54 16.04
N ARG A 150 -23.94 4.02 15.51
CA ARG A 150 -22.59 4.41 15.93
C ARG A 150 -22.32 5.88 15.68
N ASP A 151 -22.60 6.34 14.46
CA ASP A 151 -22.46 7.74 14.02
C ASP A 151 -23.31 8.69 14.89
N GLN A 152 -24.57 8.33 15.17
CA GLN A 152 -25.44 9.13 16.04
C GLN A 152 -24.91 9.16 17.48
N ALA A 153 -24.48 8.03 18.03
CA ALA A 153 -23.93 7.96 19.37
C ALA A 153 -22.62 8.76 19.49
N LEU A 154 -21.80 8.80 18.43
CA LEU A 154 -20.60 9.61 18.40
C LEU A 154 -20.94 11.11 18.32
N ALA A 155 -21.92 11.51 17.50
CA ALA A 155 -22.45 12.87 17.48
C ALA A 155 -22.98 13.31 18.86
N ASP A 156 -23.75 12.43 19.54
CA ASP A 156 -24.27 12.67 20.88
C ASP A 156 -23.13 12.78 21.91
N THR A 157 -22.04 12.01 21.75
CA THR A 157 -20.84 12.11 22.60
C THR A 157 -20.22 13.50 22.48
N PHE A 158 -19.97 13.97 21.25
CA PHE A 158 -19.39 15.29 21.00
C PHE A 158 -20.29 16.42 21.48
N ARG A 159 -21.61 16.30 21.29
CA ARG A 159 -22.56 17.25 21.85
C ARG A 159 -22.50 17.30 23.38
N ALA A 160 -22.45 16.13 24.04
CA ALA A 160 -22.35 16.05 25.50
C ALA A 160 -21.07 16.73 26.01
N ILE A 161 -19.93 16.49 25.34
CA ILE A 161 -18.66 17.17 25.67
C ILE A 161 -18.78 18.68 25.56
N GLY A 162 -19.47 19.19 24.53
CA GLY A 162 -19.77 20.61 24.40
C GLY A 162 -20.54 21.17 25.61
N GLN A 163 -21.60 20.47 26.03
CA GLN A 163 -22.42 20.87 27.19
C GLN A 163 -21.63 20.80 28.50
N LEU A 164 -20.73 19.84 28.65
CA LEU A 164 -19.82 19.78 29.80
C LEU A 164 -18.77 20.91 29.78
N ALA A 165 -18.24 21.25 28.60
CA ALA A 165 -17.33 22.37 28.44
C ALA A 165 -17.99 23.70 28.79
N HIS A 166 -19.27 23.90 28.43
CA HIS A 166 -20.06 25.06 28.86
C HIS A 166 -20.02 25.23 30.39
N LEU A 167 -20.34 24.16 31.13
CA LEU A 167 -20.38 24.20 32.60
C LEU A 167 -19.01 24.52 33.23
N VAL A 168 -17.90 24.13 32.58
CA VAL A 168 -16.54 24.55 32.98
C VAL A 168 -16.32 26.03 32.67
N GLN A 169 -16.75 26.50 31.51
CA GLN A 169 -16.60 27.90 31.09
C GLN A 169 -17.31 28.85 32.04
N ASP A 170 -18.45 28.45 32.59
CA ASP A 170 -19.20 29.22 33.60
C ASP A 170 -18.41 29.41 34.89
N MET A 171 -17.48 28.50 35.22
CA MET A 171 -16.58 28.69 36.37
C MET A 171 -15.56 29.82 36.16
N SER A 172 -15.41 30.31 34.92
CA SER A 172 -14.66 31.52 34.62
C SER A 172 -15.49 32.80 34.76
N VAL A 173 -16.76 32.71 35.14
CA VAL A 173 -17.65 33.84 35.32
C VAL A 173 -17.83 34.12 36.81
N PRO A 174 -17.45 35.32 37.31
CA PRO A 174 -17.49 35.61 38.75
C PRO A 174 -18.86 35.40 39.40
N ALA A 175 -19.96 35.71 38.71
CA ALA A 175 -21.32 35.56 39.23
C ALA A 175 -21.68 34.10 39.52
N HIS A 176 -21.27 33.21 38.61
CA HIS A 176 -21.53 31.77 38.67
C HIS A 176 -20.82 31.08 39.84
N VAL A 177 -19.63 31.57 40.22
CA VAL A 177 -18.84 30.99 41.32
C VAL A 177 -19.13 31.63 42.67
N ARG A 178 -20.02 32.63 42.70
CA ARG A 178 -20.42 33.36 43.91
C ARG A 178 -21.90 33.19 44.24
N ASN A 179 -22.63 32.32 43.52
CA ASN A 179 -24.08 32.15 43.66
C ASN A 179 -24.83 33.49 43.62
N ASP A 180 -24.44 34.36 42.68
CA ASP A 180 -24.95 35.72 42.55
C ASP A 180 -25.80 35.82 41.27
N PRO A 181 -27.07 35.34 41.28
CA PRO A 181 -27.88 35.31 40.08
C PRO A 181 -28.46 36.70 39.75
N HIS A 182 -28.34 37.13 38.49
CA HIS A 182 -28.89 38.41 38.00
C HIS A 182 -29.92 38.23 36.88
N PRO A 183 -31.20 37.97 37.18
CA PRO A 183 -32.23 37.72 36.16
C PRO A 183 -32.54 38.89 35.21
N ILE A 184 -31.92 40.06 35.42
CA ILE A 184 -32.22 41.31 34.68
C ILE A 184 -30.98 41.80 33.91
N SER A 185 -29.78 41.80 34.51
CA SER A 185 -28.52 42.24 33.89
C SER A 185 -27.35 41.95 34.84
N ASP A 186 -26.35 41.18 34.38
CA ASP A 186 -25.01 41.08 35.00
C ASP A 186 -24.03 41.96 34.20
N GLY A 187 -23.20 42.74 34.88
CA GLY A 187 -22.33 43.72 34.23
C GLY A 187 -21.21 43.12 33.39
N TYR A 188 -20.62 41.98 33.80
CA TYR A 188 -19.50 41.34 33.09
C TYR A 188 -20.01 40.56 31.87
N GLU A 189 -21.03 39.73 32.05
CA GLU A 189 -21.68 38.94 31.01
C GLU A 189 -22.32 39.83 29.94
N ASP A 190 -22.87 40.99 30.32
CA ASP A 190 -23.34 42.00 29.35
C ASP A 190 -22.20 42.68 28.60
N TRP A 191 -21.03 42.82 29.22
CA TRP A 191 -19.89 43.51 28.65
C TRP A 191 -19.19 42.66 27.58
N VAL A 192 -19.03 41.35 27.83
CA VAL A 192 -18.35 40.41 26.92
C VAL A 192 -18.89 40.46 25.47
N PRO A 193 -20.18 40.21 25.18
CA PRO A 193 -20.71 40.22 23.82
C PRO A 193 -20.66 41.60 23.19
N ARG A 194 -20.79 42.69 23.97
CA ARG A 194 -20.66 44.07 23.48
C ARG A 194 -19.24 44.42 23.04
N ASN A 195 -18.23 43.61 23.41
CA ASN A 195 -16.83 43.80 23.07
C ASN A 195 -16.25 42.64 22.24
N ARG A 196 -17.10 41.99 21.43
CA ARG A 196 -16.77 40.75 20.68
C ARG A 196 -15.41 40.74 20.00
N ASN A 197 -14.99 41.82 19.33
CA ASN A 197 -13.69 41.85 18.63
C ASN A 197 -12.50 41.64 19.59
N LEU A 198 -12.54 42.31 20.75
CA LEU A 198 -11.52 42.13 21.79
C LEU A 198 -11.60 40.73 22.38
N ILE A 199 -12.81 40.26 22.70
CA ILE A 199 -13.03 38.93 23.26
C ILE A 199 -12.50 37.84 22.32
N ASN A 200 -12.82 37.89 21.04
CA ASN A 200 -12.32 36.95 20.04
C ASN A 200 -10.79 36.98 19.96
N SER A 201 -10.17 38.16 20.11
CA SER A 201 -8.70 38.26 20.16
C SER A 201 -8.10 37.63 21.42
N ILE A 202 -8.81 37.68 22.55
CA ILE A 202 -8.39 37.03 23.81
C ILE A 202 -8.58 35.51 23.70
N ILE A 203 -9.70 35.05 23.14
CA ILE A 203 -9.96 33.62 22.89
C ILE A 203 -8.88 33.03 21.99
N ALA A 204 -8.51 33.73 20.91
CA ALA A 204 -7.46 33.29 19.98
C ALA A 204 -6.03 33.35 20.57
N GLY A 205 -5.86 33.90 21.77
CA GLY A 205 -4.59 33.97 22.47
C GLY A 205 -4.11 32.61 23.02
N ALA A 206 -2.97 32.63 23.70
CA ALA A 206 -2.43 31.43 24.35
C ALA A 206 -3.35 31.01 25.52
N PRO A 207 -3.92 29.79 25.50
CA PRO A 207 -4.74 29.30 26.60
C PRO A 207 -3.91 29.03 27.87
N ILE A 208 -4.58 29.06 29.02
CA ILE A 208 -3.99 28.74 30.32
C ILE A 208 -4.58 27.41 30.80
N TYR A 209 -3.78 26.36 30.75
CA TYR A 209 -4.18 25.01 31.15
C TYR A 209 -3.99 24.79 32.65
N PRO A 210 -4.85 23.97 33.29
CA PRO A 210 -4.45 23.29 34.50
C PRO A 210 -3.37 22.26 34.19
N THR A 211 -2.52 21.97 35.16
CA THR A 211 -1.57 20.86 35.08
C THR A 211 -2.29 19.52 35.13
N GLN A 212 -1.77 18.52 34.42
CA GLN A 212 -2.39 17.19 34.34
C GLN A 212 -2.60 16.51 35.70
N SER A 213 -1.77 16.84 36.69
CA SER A 213 -1.89 16.37 38.08
C SER A 213 -3.20 16.78 38.75
N ILE A 214 -3.96 17.74 38.20
CA ILE A 214 -5.28 18.11 38.70
C ILE A 214 -6.22 16.89 38.79
N PHE A 215 -6.09 15.91 37.90
CA PHE A 215 -6.91 14.71 37.89
C PHE A 215 -6.47 13.63 38.90
N SER A 216 -5.34 13.81 39.58
CA SER A 216 -4.73 12.80 40.47
C SER A 216 -4.17 13.37 41.79
N LEU A 217 -4.79 14.44 42.31
CA LEU A 217 -4.32 15.14 43.53
C LEU A 217 -4.32 14.33 44.84
N GLY A 218 -4.90 13.13 44.86
CA GLY A 218 -5.03 12.33 46.09
C GLY A 218 -5.98 12.92 47.13
N ILE A 219 -6.65 14.04 46.82
CA ILE A 219 -7.69 14.66 47.66
C ILE A 219 -9.03 13.99 47.34
N PRO A 220 -9.75 13.40 48.32
CA PRO A 220 -11.06 12.81 48.09
C PRO A 220 -12.04 13.85 47.54
N ILE A 221 -12.79 13.49 46.50
CA ILE A 221 -13.84 14.37 45.98
C ILE A 221 -15.04 14.30 46.92
N PRO A 222 -15.48 15.42 47.52
CA PRO A 222 -16.45 15.39 48.59
C PRO A 222 -17.88 15.40 48.06
N ASP A 223 -18.24 14.55 47.09
CA ASP A 223 -19.63 14.45 46.62
C ASP A 223 -19.95 13.04 46.09
N PRO A 224 -21.09 12.45 46.49
CA PRO A 224 -21.47 11.10 46.06
C PRO A 224 -22.08 11.05 44.65
N ILE A 225 -22.17 12.15 43.91
CA ILE A 225 -22.59 12.19 42.50
C ILE A 225 -21.46 12.70 41.62
N ALA A 226 -20.78 13.79 42.01
CA ALA A 226 -19.65 14.35 41.27
C ALA A 226 -18.33 13.60 41.54
N ARG A 227 -18.33 12.27 41.38
CA ARG A 227 -17.22 11.41 41.83
C ARG A 227 -16.03 11.38 40.89
N GLU A 228 -16.24 11.73 39.62
CA GLU A 228 -15.21 11.58 38.59
C GLU A 228 -14.14 12.65 38.75
N PRO A 229 -12.85 12.34 38.48
CA PRO A 229 -11.73 13.28 38.59
C PRO A 229 -11.94 14.60 37.86
N VAL A 230 -12.76 14.60 36.82
CA VAL A 230 -13.14 15.78 36.05
C VAL A 230 -13.78 16.89 36.91
N ALA A 231 -14.40 16.54 38.05
CA ALA A 231 -14.93 17.51 39.02
C ALA A 231 -13.90 18.57 39.43
N ARG A 232 -12.62 18.19 39.45
CA ARG A 232 -11.51 19.07 39.86
C ARG A 232 -11.22 20.20 38.88
N LEU A 233 -11.75 20.15 37.64
CA LEU A 233 -11.72 21.31 36.75
C LEU A 233 -12.61 22.44 37.28
N TRP A 234 -13.68 22.12 38.02
CA TRP A 234 -14.50 23.09 38.74
C TRP A 234 -13.83 23.46 40.06
N ASP A 235 -13.62 22.45 40.91
CA ASP A 235 -13.25 22.65 42.31
C ASP A 235 -12.40 21.48 42.83
N THR A 236 -11.21 21.79 43.34
CA THR A 236 -10.24 20.84 43.91
C THR A 236 -10.36 20.70 45.42
N ASP A 237 -11.26 21.48 46.04
CA ASP A 237 -11.46 21.59 47.50
C ASP A 237 -10.19 22.02 48.25
N GLN A 238 -9.33 22.82 47.61
CA GLN A 238 -8.07 23.32 48.17
C GLN A 238 -8.21 24.75 48.75
N TYR A 239 -9.14 25.55 48.25
CA TYR A 239 -9.39 26.92 48.68
C TYR A 239 -10.43 27.00 49.80
N THR A 240 -9.99 27.39 50.99
CA THR A 240 -10.78 27.40 52.24
C THR A 240 -11.42 28.75 52.56
N GLY A 241 -11.27 29.74 51.69
CA GLY A 241 -11.62 31.13 51.99
C GLY A 241 -10.64 31.84 52.93
N ALA A 242 -9.64 31.12 53.48
CA ALA A 242 -8.59 31.68 54.34
C ALA A 242 -7.20 31.67 53.68
N ASN A 243 -7.03 30.95 52.57
CA ASN A 243 -5.74 30.69 51.91
C ASN A 243 -5.73 31.12 50.42
N PRO A 244 -6.02 32.39 50.08
CA PRO A 244 -6.22 32.83 48.70
C PRO A 244 -4.99 32.62 47.79
N ALA A 245 -3.78 32.55 48.36
CA ALA A 245 -2.56 32.21 47.64
C ALA A 245 -2.61 30.82 46.99
N MET A 246 -3.40 29.88 47.55
CA MET A 246 -3.57 28.53 46.99
C MET A 246 -4.18 28.55 45.59
N THR A 247 -4.97 29.58 45.28
CA THR A 247 -5.61 29.73 43.98
C THR A 247 -4.66 30.02 42.83
N LEU A 248 -3.37 30.27 43.11
CA LEU A 248 -2.34 30.41 42.09
C LEU A 248 -1.69 29.07 41.73
N SER A 249 -2.05 27.99 42.42
CA SER A 249 -1.60 26.64 42.07
C SER A 249 -2.02 26.30 40.64
N PRO A 250 -1.12 25.73 39.83
CA PRO A 250 -1.47 25.29 38.48
C PRO A 250 -2.38 24.05 38.48
N SER A 251 -2.68 23.45 39.64
CA SER A 251 -3.64 22.36 39.79
C SER A 251 -4.90 22.78 40.57
N ILE A 252 -5.27 24.07 40.57
CA ILE A 252 -6.49 24.56 41.24
C ILE A 252 -7.74 24.40 40.34
N GLY A 253 -8.92 24.23 40.93
CA GLY A 253 -10.19 24.34 40.23
C GLY A 253 -10.47 25.77 39.76
N LEU A 254 -11.17 25.90 38.62
CA LEU A 254 -11.45 27.20 38.03
C LEU A 254 -12.41 28.03 38.90
N ALA A 255 -13.35 27.39 39.61
CA ALA A 255 -14.27 28.07 40.50
C ALA A 255 -13.52 28.75 41.66
N GLU A 256 -12.58 28.03 42.27
CA GLU A 256 -11.74 28.53 43.36
C GLU A 256 -10.91 29.73 42.93
N TYR A 257 -10.26 29.64 41.76
CA TYR A 257 -9.51 30.74 41.17
C TYR A 257 -10.38 31.97 40.93
N THR A 258 -11.52 31.79 40.27
CA THR A 258 -12.41 32.91 39.93
C THR A 258 -13.01 33.54 41.19
N ASN A 259 -13.45 32.71 42.16
CA ASN A 259 -14.09 33.17 43.39
C ASN A 259 -13.15 34.05 44.23
N ALA A 260 -11.91 33.63 44.44
CA ALA A 260 -10.95 34.36 45.28
C ALA A 260 -10.43 35.66 44.66
N ASN A 261 -10.47 35.79 43.33
CA ASN A 261 -9.72 36.84 42.62
C ASN A 261 -10.57 37.95 42.00
N PHE A 262 -11.88 37.75 41.81
CA PHE A 262 -12.73 38.69 41.07
C PHE A 262 -14.03 39.00 41.81
N PHE A 263 -14.47 40.26 41.76
CA PHE A 263 -15.76 40.69 42.31
C PHE A 263 -16.92 40.45 41.34
N THR A 264 -18.14 40.45 41.86
CA THR A 264 -19.39 40.62 41.09
C THR A 264 -20.10 41.89 41.54
N ASP A 265 -21.07 42.36 40.75
CA ASP A 265 -21.81 43.59 41.02
C ASP A 265 -22.52 43.54 42.38
N ASP A 266 -23.08 42.38 42.74
CA ASP A 266 -23.84 42.14 43.97
C ASP A 266 -23.04 41.37 45.03
N THR A 267 -21.72 41.24 44.93
CA THR A 267 -20.91 40.72 46.06
C THR A 267 -19.66 41.54 46.30
N LEU A 268 -19.56 42.72 45.69
CA LEU A 268 -18.43 43.61 45.85
C LEU A 268 -18.23 43.96 47.33
N LEU A 269 -17.11 43.49 47.89
CA LEU A 269 -16.72 43.67 49.30
C LEU A 269 -17.78 43.22 50.32
N ARG A 270 -18.65 42.28 49.93
CA ARG A 270 -19.64 41.64 50.81
C ARG A 270 -19.67 40.13 50.57
N ASP A 271 -20.17 39.38 51.55
CA ASP A 271 -20.45 37.94 51.51
C ASP A 271 -19.26 36.97 51.29
N PHE A 272 -18.16 37.44 50.70
CA PHE A 272 -16.95 36.65 50.39
C PHE A 272 -15.70 37.23 51.07
N PRO A 273 -14.75 36.39 51.53
CA PRO A 273 -13.55 36.85 52.21
C PRO A 273 -12.55 37.53 51.27
N PHE A 274 -12.52 37.13 49.99
CA PHE A 274 -11.63 37.69 48.97
C PHE A 274 -12.37 37.99 47.67
N PRO A 275 -11.92 38.97 46.86
CA PRO A 275 -10.89 39.95 47.21
C PRO A 275 -11.32 40.83 48.40
N ALA A 276 -10.43 41.01 49.37
CA ALA A 276 -10.73 41.81 50.56
C ALA A 276 -10.41 43.28 50.31
N ARG A 277 -11.03 44.20 51.05
CA ARG A 277 -10.69 45.63 50.98
C ARG A 277 -9.20 45.90 51.27
N SER A 278 -8.61 45.10 52.16
CA SER A 278 -7.18 45.12 52.52
C SER A 278 -6.25 44.65 51.41
N SER A 279 -6.76 43.93 50.41
CA SER A 279 -6.01 43.48 49.24
C SER A 279 -5.94 44.54 48.14
N LEU A 280 -6.64 45.67 48.30
CA LEU A 280 -6.81 46.70 47.27
C LEU A 280 -5.97 47.95 47.54
N ALA A 281 -5.16 48.33 46.57
CA ALA A 281 -4.42 49.60 46.54
C ALA A 281 -5.03 50.54 45.50
N LEU A 282 -5.25 51.81 45.85
CA LEU A 282 -5.69 52.82 44.88
C LEU A 282 -4.52 53.19 43.96
N ARG A 283 -4.69 53.04 42.64
CA ARG A 283 -3.66 53.43 41.68
C ARG A 283 -3.39 54.94 41.74
N PRO A 284 -2.12 55.36 41.62
CA PRO A 284 -1.74 56.77 41.73
C PRO A 284 -2.12 57.58 40.48
N VAL A 285 -2.07 56.96 39.31
CA VAL A 285 -2.28 57.61 38.00
C VAL A 285 -3.75 57.49 37.59
N PRO A 286 -4.46 58.61 37.33
CA PRO A 286 -5.77 58.59 36.69
C PRO A 286 -5.66 58.14 35.22
N GLU A 287 -6.62 57.34 34.78
CA GLU A 287 -6.73 56.80 33.43
C GLU A 287 -8.10 57.15 32.84
N PRO A 288 -8.22 57.39 31.53
CA PRO A 288 -9.50 57.71 30.90
C PRO A 288 -10.45 56.51 30.93
N GLU A 289 -11.75 56.73 31.21
CA GLU A 289 -12.76 55.69 30.96
C GLU A 289 -12.62 55.18 29.52
N PRO A 290 -12.90 53.89 29.25
CA PRO A 290 -13.14 53.42 27.89
C PRO A 290 -14.28 54.15 27.15
N LYS A 291 -15.37 54.57 27.84
CA LYS A 291 -16.57 55.12 27.21
C LYS A 291 -16.59 56.65 27.09
N LYS A 292 -16.59 57.38 28.22
CA LYS A 292 -16.71 58.85 28.27
C LYS A 292 -15.36 59.56 28.26
N GLN A 293 -14.24 58.82 28.28
CA GLN A 293 -12.87 59.37 28.32
C GLN A 293 -12.59 60.26 29.56
N GLU A 294 -13.42 60.17 30.59
CA GLU A 294 -13.22 60.89 31.85
C GLU A 294 -12.08 60.25 32.65
N LEU A 295 -11.14 61.06 33.14
CA LEU A 295 -10.04 60.58 33.99
C LEU A 295 -10.57 60.11 35.35
N ARG A 296 -10.30 58.85 35.69
CA ARG A 296 -10.64 58.24 36.98
C ARG A 296 -9.49 57.39 37.48
N ARG A 297 -9.46 57.10 38.78
CA ARG A 297 -8.52 56.15 39.38
C ARG A 297 -9.18 54.80 39.53
N TYR A 298 -8.39 53.75 39.55
CA TYR A 298 -8.84 52.39 39.76
C TYR A 298 -8.17 51.77 40.98
N PHE A 299 -8.83 50.81 41.61
CA PHE A 299 -8.19 49.92 42.54
C PHE A 299 -7.41 48.85 41.77
N ARG A 300 -6.24 48.50 42.29
CA ARG A 300 -5.43 47.35 41.93
C ARG A 300 -5.46 46.34 43.06
N LYS A 301 -5.57 45.06 42.73
CA LYS A 301 -5.36 43.96 43.69
C LYS A 301 -3.90 43.53 43.61
N ASP A 302 -3.13 43.70 44.67
CA ASP A 302 -1.67 43.47 44.68
C ASP A 302 -1.19 42.31 45.58
N ARG A 303 -2.13 41.66 46.27
CA ARG A 303 -1.89 40.56 47.20
C ARG A 303 -3.12 39.65 47.29
N ASP A 304 -3.02 38.59 48.10
CA ASP A 304 -4.10 37.64 48.40
C ASP A 304 -4.68 36.99 47.14
N GLY A 305 -3.83 36.34 46.34
CA GLY A 305 -4.17 35.69 45.06
C GLY A 305 -3.52 36.39 43.86
N ASP A 306 -4.14 36.32 42.68
CA ASP A 306 -3.62 36.94 41.45
C ASP A 306 -3.65 38.46 41.53
N THR A 307 -2.69 39.08 40.85
CA THR A 307 -2.59 40.52 40.68
C THR A 307 -3.48 40.96 39.53
N ILE A 308 -4.42 41.86 39.83
CA ILE A 308 -5.37 42.42 38.87
C ILE A 308 -5.20 43.94 38.84
N GLU A 309 -4.83 44.46 37.67
CA GLU A 309 -4.44 45.86 37.50
C GLU A 309 -5.62 46.82 37.71
N HIS A 310 -6.82 46.45 37.25
CA HIS A 310 -8.09 47.14 37.47
C HIS A 310 -9.10 46.16 38.07
N ILE A 311 -9.17 46.07 39.39
CA ILE A 311 -10.10 45.16 40.09
C ILE A 311 -11.45 45.81 40.42
N ALA A 312 -11.46 47.13 40.64
CA ALA A 312 -12.68 47.88 40.93
C ALA A 312 -12.44 49.39 40.70
N VAL A 313 -13.52 50.16 40.59
CA VAL A 313 -13.47 51.61 40.37
C VAL A 313 -14.21 52.37 41.48
N PRO A 314 -13.56 53.32 42.20
CA PRO A 314 -14.25 54.25 43.08
C PRO A 314 -15.06 55.30 42.30
N SER A 315 -16.23 55.67 42.81
CA SER A 315 -17.00 56.79 42.26
C SER A 315 -16.29 58.14 42.45
N ALA A 316 -16.71 59.16 41.70
CA ALA A 316 -16.20 60.54 41.84
C ALA A 316 -16.37 61.11 43.26
N LEU A 317 -17.34 60.61 44.04
CA LEU A 317 -17.58 61.03 45.42
C LEU A 317 -16.65 60.37 46.43
N TYR A 318 -15.93 59.30 46.06
CA TYR A 318 -15.21 58.41 46.98
C TYR A 318 -14.28 59.14 47.97
N LYS A 319 -13.52 60.14 47.48
CA LYS A 319 -12.58 60.91 48.32
C LYS A 319 -13.25 61.85 49.32
N PHE A 320 -14.53 62.16 49.14
CA PHE A 320 -15.32 63.07 49.96
C PHE A 320 -16.23 62.34 50.96
N LEU A 321 -16.29 61.01 50.89
CA LEU A 321 -17.17 60.21 51.73
C LEU A 321 -16.48 59.85 53.06
N PRO A 322 -17.25 59.77 54.18
CA PRO A 322 -16.79 59.12 55.40
C PRO A 322 -16.40 57.66 55.12
N ASP A 323 -15.46 57.12 55.88
CA ASP A 323 -14.95 55.75 55.68
C ASP A 323 -16.07 54.70 55.64
N ALA A 324 -17.09 54.84 56.49
CA ALA A 324 -18.26 53.96 56.55
C ALA A 324 -19.11 53.91 55.26
N LEU A 325 -18.94 54.88 54.34
CA LEU A 325 -19.69 54.97 53.08
C LEU A 325 -18.81 54.77 51.84
N LYS A 326 -17.48 54.72 51.99
CA LYS A 326 -16.55 54.63 50.87
C LYS A 326 -16.77 53.35 50.06
N ASP A 327 -16.86 52.21 50.72
CA ASP A 327 -16.96 50.91 50.04
C ASP A 327 -18.30 50.77 49.29
N LYS A 328 -19.38 51.41 49.76
CA LYS A 328 -20.68 51.49 49.05
C LYS A 328 -20.64 52.31 47.75
N LYS A 329 -19.51 52.95 47.46
CA LYS A 329 -19.31 53.81 46.30
C LYS A 329 -18.11 53.34 45.46
N ILE A 330 -17.86 52.04 45.51
CA ILE A 330 -16.99 51.30 44.59
C ILE A 330 -17.92 50.51 43.65
N GLY A 331 -17.55 50.41 42.37
CA GLY A 331 -18.27 49.61 41.39
C GLY A 331 -17.33 48.97 40.38
N LEU A 332 -17.90 48.40 39.34
CA LEU A 332 -17.19 47.75 38.23
C LEU A 332 -17.50 48.50 36.92
N ASP A 333 -16.57 48.49 35.97
CA ASP A 333 -16.74 49.14 34.67
C ASP A 333 -16.06 48.35 33.54
N SER A 334 -16.13 48.88 32.31
CA SER A 334 -15.56 48.24 31.12
C SER A 334 -14.04 47.98 31.18
N ARG A 335 -13.27 48.78 31.94
CA ARG A 335 -11.82 48.57 32.08
C ARG A 335 -11.52 47.45 33.06
N VAL A 336 -12.31 47.37 34.12
CA VAL A 336 -12.27 46.25 35.08
C VAL A 336 -12.63 44.94 34.38
N TYR A 337 -13.72 44.92 33.60
CA TYR A 337 -14.14 43.72 32.86
C TYR A 337 -13.15 43.28 31.78
N GLU A 338 -12.42 44.21 31.17
CA GLU A 338 -11.31 43.86 30.26
C GLU A 338 -10.21 43.07 30.99
N ASP A 339 -9.76 43.52 32.15
CA ASP A 339 -8.74 42.80 32.93
C ASP A 339 -9.24 41.43 33.41
N TYR A 340 -10.53 41.33 33.75
CA TYR A 340 -11.17 40.06 34.11
C TYR A 340 -11.11 39.09 32.94
N ALA A 341 -11.59 39.52 31.76
CA ALA A 341 -11.60 38.70 30.55
C ALA A 341 -10.21 38.22 30.14
N ARG A 342 -9.18 39.08 30.26
CA ARG A 342 -7.78 38.71 29.97
C ARG A 342 -7.22 37.61 30.87
N LYS A 343 -7.80 37.41 32.06
CA LYS A 343 -7.39 36.37 33.01
C LYS A 343 -8.27 35.13 32.94
N LEU A 344 -9.56 35.31 32.71
CA LEU A 344 -10.60 34.28 32.84
C LEU A 344 -10.83 33.53 31.53
N ILE A 345 -10.88 34.21 30.39
CA ILE A 345 -11.17 33.58 29.09
C ILE A 345 -10.06 32.60 28.66
N PRO A 346 -8.75 32.94 28.76
CA PRO A 346 -7.70 31.96 28.44
C PRO A 346 -7.75 30.69 29.30
N ARG A 347 -8.21 30.80 30.55
CA ARG A 347 -8.46 29.65 31.43
C ARG A 347 -9.72 28.89 31.02
N ALA A 348 -10.78 29.57 30.63
CA ALA A 348 -11.99 28.92 30.09
C ALA A 348 -11.64 28.05 28.88
N VAL A 349 -10.80 28.54 27.96
CA VAL A 349 -10.27 27.76 26.82
C VAL A 349 -9.42 26.58 27.31
N GLY A 350 -8.41 26.83 28.17
CA GLY A 350 -7.48 25.80 28.61
C GLY A 350 -8.11 24.68 29.46
N TYR A 351 -9.03 25.01 30.36
CA TYR A 351 -9.77 24.04 31.16
C TYR A 351 -10.78 23.26 30.31
N SER A 352 -11.42 23.89 29.32
CA SER A 352 -12.28 23.19 28.35
C SER A 352 -11.47 22.22 27.49
N ALA A 353 -10.25 22.59 27.07
CA ALA A 353 -9.37 21.71 26.33
C ALA A 353 -8.89 20.53 27.22
N ALA A 354 -8.56 20.80 28.49
CA ALA A 354 -8.20 19.75 29.45
C ALA A 354 -9.36 18.76 29.73
N LEU A 355 -10.61 19.23 29.72
CA LEU A 355 -11.79 18.36 29.77
C LEU A 355 -11.83 17.39 28.57
N ILE A 356 -11.66 17.93 27.36
CA ILE A 356 -11.66 17.14 26.12
C ILE A 356 -10.53 16.11 26.14
N ASP A 357 -9.30 16.55 26.48
CA ASP A 357 -8.12 15.69 26.55
C ASP A 357 -8.30 14.59 27.61
N HIS A 358 -8.84 14.93 28.78
CA HIS A 358 -9.10 13.94 29.83
C HIS A 358 -10.18 12.93 29.41
N PHE A 359 -11.20 13.35 28.66
CA PHE A 359 -12.24 12.44 28.18
C PHE A 359 -11.66 11.38 27.24
N PHE A 360 -10.76 11.74 26.33
CA PHE A 360 -10.14 10.83 25.35
C PHE A 360 -8.73 10.34 25.73
N ARG A 361 -8.31 10.49 26.99
CA ARG A 361 -6.93 10.20 27.43
C ARG A 361 -6.48 8.75 27.33
N GLY A 362 -7.42 7.81 27.26
CA GLY A 362 -7.11 6.39 27.16
C GLY A 362 -6.61 6.04 25.77
N GLN A 363 -5.51 5.30 25.69
CA GLN A 363 -4.85 4.87 24.47
C GLN A 363 -4.41 3.41 24.57
N LEU A 364 -4.56 2.67 23.48
CA LEU A 364 -4.03 1.32 23.31
C LEU A 364 -3.04 1.34 22.14
N ASP A 365 -1.79 0.97 22.41
CA ASP A 365 -0.77 0.77 21.39
C ASP A 365 -0.67 -0.74 21.10
N VAL A 366 -1.67 -1.24 20.38
CA VAL A 366 -1.93 -2.67 20.19
C VAL A 366 -2.30 -2.97 18.74
N ASP A 367 -2.08 -4.21 18.33
CA ASP A 367 -2.43 -4.74 17.02
C ASP A 367 -3.13 -6.11 17.15
N LEU A 368 -3.71 -6.60 16.05
CA LEU A 368 -4.39 -7.89 15.98
C LEU A 368 -3.42 -8.99 15.53
N PHE A 369 -3.33 -10.06 16.31
CA PHE A 369 -2.50 -11.22 16.02
C PHE A 369 -3.35 -12.46 15.83
N ASN A 370 -3.05 -13.22 14.78
CA ASN A 370 -3.65 -14.53 14.53
C ASN A 370 -2.93 -15.59 15.37
N ASP A 371 -3.68 -16.58 15.88
CA ASP A 371 -3.06 -17.77 16.44
C ASP A 371 -2.28 -18.52 15.35
N PRO A 372 -1.00 -18.88 15.58
CA PRO A 372 -0.18 -19.56 14.58
C PRO A 372 -0.71 -20.93 14.15
N GLU A 373 -1.38 -21.65 15.06
CA GLU A 373 -1.93 -22.99 14.81
C GLU A 373 -3.33 -22.91 14.20
N ASN A 374 -4.13 -21.93 14.59
CA ASN A 374 -5.48 -21.69 14.10
C ASN A 374 -5.71 -20.21 13.71
N PRO A 375 -5.42 -19.80 12.46
CA PRO A 375 -5.60 -18.42 12.00
C PRO A 375 -7.05 -17.90 11.98
N GLY A 376 -8.03 -18.75 12.28
CA GLY A 376 -9.41 -18.33 12.57
C GLY A 376 -9.60 -17.79 13.99
N GLN A 377 -8.57 -17.85 14.84
CA GLN A 377 -8.55 -17.30 16.18
C GLN A 377 -7.60 -16.10 16.23
N VAL A 378 -8.03 -15.03 16.88
CA VAL A 378 -7.31 -13.76 16.96
C VAL A 378 -7.28 -13.23 18.39
N ARG A 379 -6.27 -12.43 18.71
CA ARG A 379 -6.21 -11.67 19.97
C ARG A 379 -5.54 -10.32 19.75
N VAL A 380 -5.74 -9.43 20.71
CA VAL A 380 -5.09 -8.12 20.77
C VAL A 380 -3.82 -8.24 21.59
N GLU A 381 -2.70 -7.79 21.03
CA GLU A 381 -1.41 -7.74 21.72
C GLU A 381 -0.73 -6.39 21.51
N GLY A 382 0.00 -5.91 22.52
CA GLY A 382 0.79 -4.69 22.44
C GLY A 382 1.07 -4.12 23.82
N THR A 383 0.91 -2.81 24.00
CA THR A 383 1.12 -2.12 25.28
C THR A 383 0.02 -1.12 25.62
N ASN A 384 -0.09 -0.78 26.90
CA ASN A 384 -0.95 0.30 27.36
C ASN A 384 -0.31 1.65 26.99
N GLY A 385 -0.85 2.32 25.97
CA GLY A 385 -0.42 3.66 25.55
C GLY A 385 -0.93 4.78 26.45
N SER A 386 -1.86 4.49 27.37
CA SER A 386 -2.39 5.46 28.32
C SER A 386 -1.33 5.82 29.36
N ALA A 387 -1.34 7.07 29.82
CA ALA A 387 -0.54 7.48 30.99
C ALA A 387 -1.06 6.87 32.30
N GLU A 388 -2.33 6.44 32.31
CA GLU A 388 -2.98 5.81 33.46
C GLU A 388 -3.07 4.29 33.29
N LYS A 389 -3.12 3.59 34.42
CA LYS A 389 -3.28 2.14 34.48
C LYS A 389 -4.64 1.70 33.93
N LEU A 390 -4.64 0.68 33.08
CA LEU A 390 -5.82 -0.15 32.81
C LEU A 390 -6.00 -1.04 34.03
N ASP A 391 -7.06 -0.85 34.81
CA ASP A 391 -7.14 -1.40 36.17
C ASP A 391 -8.37 -2.30 36.36
N GLY A 392 -8.43 -3.40 35.60
CA GLY A 392 -9.45 -4.43 35.75
C GLY A 392 -10.69 -4.23 34.89
N GLY A 393 -10.54 -3.60 33.72
CA GLY A 393 -11.60 -3.49 32.71
C GLY A 393 -11.61 -4.64 31.70
N THR A 394 -12.69 -4.74 30.94
CA THR A 394 -12.90 -5.73 29.88
C THR A 394 -12.31 -5.22 28.57
N LEU A 395 -11.50 -6.04 27.88
CA LEU A 395 -11.05 -5.79 26.51
C LEU A 395 -11.75 -6.77 25.56
N THR A 396 -12.58 -6.25 24.66
CA THR A 396 -13.36 -7.05 23.70
C THR A 396 -13.00 -6.65 22.27
N ILE A 397 -12.95 -7.63 21.37
CA ILE A 397 -12.81 -7.40 19.93
C ILE A 397 -14.19 -7.32 19.29
N TYR A 398 -14.41 -6.28 18.50
CA TYR A 398 -15.57 -6.14 17.62
C TYR A 398 -15.12 -6.24 16.16
N ALA A 399 -15.97 -6.82 15.32
CA ALA A 399 -15.76 -6.92 13.88
C ALA A 399 -16.89 -6.23 13.14
N ASP A 400 -16.56 -5.43 12.12
CA ASP A 400 -17.55 -4.92 11.18
C ASP A 400 -17.58 -5.86 9.96
N ASN A 401 -18.77 -6.29 9.56
CA ASN A 401 -18.98 -7.01 8.32
C ASN A 401 -19.10 -6.05 7.12
N PRO A 402 -19.24 -6.55 5.88
CA PRO A 402 -19.35 -5.70 4.69
C PRO A 402 -20.51 -4.73 4.71
N ASP A 403 -21.62 -5.08 5.33
CA ASP A 403 -22.79 -4.19 5.45
C ASP A 403 -22.59 -3.09 6.50
N GLY A 404 -21.42 -3.04 7.16
CA GLY A 404 -21.10 -2.13 8.23
C GLY A 404 -21.76 -2.50 9.57
N VAL A 405 -22.25 -3.74 9.69
CA VAL A 405 -22.80 -4.28 10.93
C VAL A 405 -21.65 -4.71 11.84
N ARG A 406 -21.59 -4.12 13.04
CA ARG A 406 -20.63 -4.42 14.09
C ARG A 406 -21.18 -5.50 14.99
N SER A 407 -20.39 -6.53 15.26
CA SER A 407 -20.69 -7.57 16.25
C SER A 407 -19.47 -7.85 17.11
N ALA A 408 -19.69 -8.19 18.39
CA ALA A 408 -18.60 -8.69 19.22
C ALA A 408 -18.11 -10.03 18.67
N ALA A 409 -16.79 -10.22 18.62
CA ALA A 409 -16.19 -11.50 18.35
C ALA A 409 -16.43 -12.44 19.54
N GLU A 410 -16.62 -13.73 19.26
CA GLU A 410 -16.85 -14.73 20.32
C GLU A 410 -15.55 -14.99 21.08
N ALA A 411 -15.53 -14.74 22.38
CA ALA A 411 -14.37 -15.03 23.22
C ALA A 411 -14.23 -16.53 23.48
N LEU A 412 -13.00 -17.03 23.36
CA LEU A 412 -12.66 -18.43 23.67
C LEU A 412 -12.33 -18.65 25.15
N GLU A 413 -12.12 -17.56 25.89
CA GLU A 413 -11.82 -17.58 27.33
C GLU A 413 -12.85 -16.74 28.09
N PRO A 414 -13.24 -17.17 29.31
CA PRO A 414 -14.27 -16.47 30.09
C PRO A 414 -13.78 -15.17 30.72
N ASN A 415 -12.46 -14.99 30.92
CA ASN A 415 -11.90 -13.82 31.55
C ASN A 415 -11.35 -12.85 30.50
N LEU A 416 -12.05 -11.72 30.30
CA LEU A 416 -11.64 -10.65 29.38
C LEU A 416 -10.94 -9.49 30.09
N THR A 417 -10.64 -9.65 31.37
CA THR A 417 -10.11 -8.59 32.22
C THR A 417 -8.66 -8.30 31.86
N VAL A 418 -8.33 -7.03 31.63
CA VAL A 418 -6.96 -6.55 31.38
C VAL A 418 -6.52 -5.64 32.52
N VAL A 419 -5.28 -5.87 32.96
CA VAL A 419 -4.57 -5.02 33.93
C VAL A 419 -3.19 -4.70 33.37
N ALA A 420 -2.91 -3.41 33.14
CA ALA A 420 -1.61 -2.97 32.61
C ALA A 420 -1.29 -1.54 33.06
N ASP A 421 -0.12 -1.35 33.69
CA ASP A 421 0.42 -0.02 33.96
C ASP A 421 0.85 0.66 32.65
N ALA A 422 1.12 1.97 32.68
CA ALA A 422 1.55 2.72 31.50
C ALA A 422 2.80 2.09 30.85
N GLY A 423 2.74 1.87 29.54
CA GLY A 423 3.80 1.23 28.75
C GLY A 423 4.00 -0.27 29.01
N GLN A 424 3.19 -0.91 29.87
CA GLN A 424 3.28 -2.35 30.12
C GLN A 424 2.46 -3.16 29.10
N PRO A 425 2.77 -4.46 28.91
CA PRO A 425 2.10 -5.31 27.93
C PRO A 425 0.59 -5.41 28.16
N VAL A 426 -0.17 -5.35 27.06
CA VAL A 426 -1.59 -5.64 27.00
C VAL A 426 -1.77 -6.91 26.19
N LEU A 427 -2.47 -7.89 26.78
CA LEU A 427 -2.77 -9.17 26.15
C LEU A 427 -4.24 -9.49 26.39
N SER A 428 -5.04 -9.62 25.32
CA SER A 428 -6.42 -10.09 25.44
C SER A 428 -6.52 -11.62 25.45
N ALA A 429 -7.69 -12.13 25.82
CA ALA A 429 -8.10 -13.48 25.47
C ALA A 429 -8.07 -13.73 23.96
N PHE A 430 -8.07 -14.99 23.55
CA PHE A 430 -8.38 -15.33 22.16
C PHE A 430 -9.87 -15.20 21.84
N PHE A 431 -10.16 -14.82 20.60
CA PHE A 431 -11.49 -14.67 20.04
C PHE A 431 -11.58 -15.42 18.72
N VAL A 432 -12.76 -15.94 18.39
CA VAL A 432 -13.06 -16.42 17.04
C VAL A 432 -13.18 -15.21 16.11
N ALA A 433 -12.32 -15.13 15.11
CA ALA A 433 -12.42 -14.11 14.07
C ALA A 433 -13.71 -14.36 13.26
N PRO A 434 -14.68 -13.44 13.27
CA PRO A 434 -15.91 -13.62 12.49
C PRO A 434 -15.57 -13.75 11.01
N GLU A 435 -16.21 -14.73 10.36
CA GLU A 435 -16.13 -14.86 8.90
C GLU A 435 -16.58 -13.56 8.23
N ASP A 436 -15.88 -13.22 7.15
CA ASP A 436 -16.12 -12.03 6.34
C ASP A 436 -16.03 -10.70 7.09
N ALA A 437 -15.27 -10.62 8.19
CA ALA A 437 -14.92 -9.33 8.78
C ALA A 437 -14.19 -8.43 7.76
N GLU A 438 -14.49 -7.14 7.78
CA GLU A 438 -13.78 -6.11 7.00
C GLU A 438 -12.78 -5.34 7.84
N ARG A 439 -13.09 -5.13 9.12
CA ARG A 439 -12.21 -4.48 10.09
C ARG A 439 -12.49 -4.96 11.50
N PHE A 440 -11.46 -4.90 12.32
CA PHE A 440 -11.51 -5.20 13.74
C PHE A 440 -11.29 -3.95 14.58
N VAL A 441 -11.96 -3.89 15.73
CA VAL A 441 -11.87 -2.80 16.69
C VAL A 441 -11.71 -3.39 18.08
N ALA A 442 -10.65 -2.99 18.78
CA ALA A 442 -10.51 -3.23 20.20
C ALA A 442 -11.30 -2.19 20.98
N VAL A 443 -12.10 -2.64 21.93
CA VAL A 443 -12.84 -1.78 22.86
C VAL A 443 -12.50 -2.19 24.28
N TYR A 444 -11.83 -1.30 25.01
CA TYR A 444 -11.67 -1.41 26.44
C TYR A 444 -12.79 -0.66 27.15
N GLN A 445 -13.38 -1.31 28.16
CA GLN A 445 -14.35 -0.70 29.06
C GLN A 445 -14.00 -1.08 30.50
N GLY A 446 -13.75 -0.10 31.36
CA GLY A 446 -13.52 -0.37 32.77
C GLY A 446 -12.90 0.78 33.52
N LYS A 447 -12.17 0.46 34.60
CA LYS A 447 -11.48 1.47 35.39
C LYS A 447 -10.27 2.03 34.63
N LEU A 448 -10.14 3.35 34.55
CA LEU A 448 -9.00 4.05 33.97
C LEU A 448 -8.58 5.17 34.92
N GLY A 449 -7.45 4.99 35.61
CA GLY A 449 -7.10 5.87 36.73
C GLY A 449 -8.15 5.80 37.84
N GLU A 450 -8.67 6.95 38.27
CA GLU A 450 -9.71 7.02 39.30
C GLU A 450 -11.15 6.91 38.78
N GLU A 451 -11.35 6.97 37.45
CA GLU A 451 -12.67 6.80 36.81
C GLU A 451 -13.07 5.32 36.79
N LYS A 452 -14.20 4.98 37.40
CA LYS A 452 -14.62 3.59 37.71
C LYS A 452 -16.00 3.26 37.13
N PRO A 453 -16.27 1.99 36.77
CA PRO A 453 -17.61 1.56 36.38
C PRO A 453 -18.56 1.55 37.59
N GLU A 454 -19.25 2.67 37.83
CA GLU A 454 -20.20 2.82 38.94
C GLU A 454 -21.35 3.76 38.55
N GLY A 455 -22.52 3.64 39.19
CA GLY A 455 -23.63 4.59 39.02
C GLY A 455 -24.21 4.67 37.60
N GLY A 456 -24.02 3.63 36.78
CA GLY A 456 -24.40 3.61 35.37
C GLY A 456 -23.31 4.12 34.41
N SER A 457 -22.19 4.63 34.92
CA SER A 457 -21.00 4.92 34.11
C SER A 457 -20.33 3.62 33.67
N PRO A 458 -19.91 3.49 32.40
CA PRO A 458 -19.08 2.37 31.97
C PRO A 458 -17.62 2.50 32.44
N GLY A 459 -17.25 3.61 33.11
CA GLY A 459 -15.86 3.97 33.40
C GLY A 459 -15.15 4.57 32.18
N GLY A 460 -13.84 4.38 32.11
CA GLY A 460 -13.04 4.70 30.94
C GLY A 460 -13.41 3.79 29.76
N VAL A 461 -13.51 4.38 28.57
CA VAL A 461 -13.82 3.69 27.32
C VAL A 461 -12.75 4.05 26.31
N ILE A 462 -12.07 3.05 25.74
CA ILE A 462 -10.97 3.24 24.78
C ILE A 462 -11.27 2.44 23.52
N GLU A 463 -11.25 3.10 22.36
CA GLU A 463 -11.30 2.45 21.05
C GLU A 463 -9.90 2.39 20.46
N LYS A 464 -9.59 1.28 19.80
CA LYS A 464 -8.51 1.22 18.81
C LYS A 464 -9.00 0.46 17.61
N VAL A 465 -9.08 1.12 16.46
CA VAL A 465 -9.27 0.42 15.19
C VAL A 465 -7.97 -0.33 14.90
N LEU A 466 -8.03 -1.67 14.92
CA LEU A 466 -6.87 -2.56 14.67
C LEU A 466 -6.65 -2.79 13.16
N GLY A 467 -7.41 -2.07 12.35
CA GLY A 467 -7.36 -2.16 10.91
C GLY A 467 -8.20 -3.30 10.32
N GLY A 468 -8.03 -3.46 9.02
CA GLY A 468 -8.75 -4.40 8.19
C GLY A 468 -8.30 -4.25 6.75
N VAL A 469 -8.72 -5.15 5.87
CA VAL A 469 -8.37 -5.07 4.46
C VAL A 469 -9.59 -5.42 3.63
N ARG A 470 -9.97 -4.54 2.73
CA ARG A 470 -10.93 -4.88 1.68
C ARG A 470 -10.17 -5.21 0.40
N VAL A 471 -10.49 -6.35 -0.20
CA VAL A 471 -10.15 -6.63 -1.59
C VAL A 471 -11.26 -6.09 -2.49
N GLU A 472 -10.89 -5.49 -3.62
CA GLU A 472 -11.81 -5.18 -4.72
C GLU A 472 -11.26 -5.71 -6.04
N GLN A 473 -12.16 -5.99 -6.97
CA GLN A 473 -11.83 -6.54 -8.28
C GLN A 473 -12.47 -5.73 -9.42
N LEU A 474 -11.72 -5.49 -10.49
CA LEU A 474 -12.28 -5.02 -11.75
C LEU A 474 -12.69 -6.23 -12.61
N VAL A 475 -13.97 -6.27 -12.97
CA VAL A 475 -14.56 -7.37 -13.74
C VAL A 475 -14.91 -6.88 -15.13
N LYS A 476 -14.48 -7.64 -16.16
CA LYS A 476 -14.81 -7.35 -17.55
C LYS A 476 -16.17 -7.97 -17.89
N GLY A 477 -17.19 -7.14 -18.11
CA GLY A 477 -18.48 -7.57 -18.63
C GLY A 477 -18.50 -7.68 -20.15
N PHE A 478 -19.68 -7.95 -20.73
CA PHE A 478 -19.85 -8.00 -22.19
C PHE A 478 -19.70 -6.63 -22.85
N THR A 479 -20.28 -5.59 -22.24
CA THR A 479 -20.32 -4.22 -22.81
C THR A 479 -19.66 -3.18 -21.92
N LYS A 480 -19.66 -3.38 -20.59
CA LYS A 480 -19.10 -2.46 -19.59
C LYS A 480 -18.23 -3.19 -18.59
N TRP A 481 -17.28 -2.46 -18.00
CA TRP A 481 -16.53 -2.89 -16.84
C TRP A 481 -17.38 -2.77 -15.56
N SER A 482 -17.02 -3.50 -14.52
CA SER A 482 -17.67 -3.43 -13.21
C SER A 482 -16.63 -3.44 -12.08
N LEU A 483 -16.95 -2.75 -10.98
CA LEU A 483 -16.26 -2.84 -9.70
C LEU A 483 -16.97 -3.87 -8.83
N ARG A 484 -16.26 -4.93 -8.46
CA ARG A 484 -16.75 -5.97 -7.56
C ARG A 484 -16.14 -5.79 -6.18
N THR A 485 -17.00 -5.78 -5.18
CA THR A 485 -16.67 -5.63 -3.76
C THR A 485 -17.40 -6.71 -2.95
N PRO A 486 -17.15 -6.85 -1.65
CA PRO A 486 -17.97 -7.70 -0.78
C PRO A 486 -19.46 -7.29 -0.75
N LYS A 487 -19.78 -6.00 -0.94
CA LYS A 487 -21.16 -5.47 -0.96
C LYS A 487 -21.94 -5.76 -2.23
N GLY A 488 -21.26 -6.14 -3.32
CA GLY A 488 -21.92 -6.34 -4.62
C GLY A 488 -21.03 -6.02 -5.81
N ILE A 489 -21.65 -6.09 -6.99
CA ILE A 489 -21.05 -5.78 -8.29
C ILE A 489 -21.71 -4.50 -8.81
N PHE A 490 -20.90 -3.47 -9.03
CA PHE A 490 -21.33 -2.14 -9.44
C PHE A 490 -20.81 -1.83 -10.84
N THR A 491 -21.67 -1.36 -11.73
CA THR A 491 -21.30 -1.05 -13.11
C THR A 491 -20.42 0.20 -13.17
N LEU A 492 -19.26 0.11 -13.83
CA LEU A 492 -18.43 1.26 -14.17
C LEU A 492 -18.94 1.88 -15.49
N PRO A 493 -18.93 3.22 -15.64
CA PRO A 493 -19.29 3.88 -16.89
C PRO A 493 -18.15 3.79 -17.93
N ILE A 494 -17.52 2.62 -18.06
CA ILE A 494 -16.37 2.36 -18.93
C ILE A 494 -16.72 1.20 -19.88
N SER A 495 -16.68 1.47 -21.18
CA SER A 495 -16.96 0.52 -22.25
C SER A 495 -15.84 -0.52 -22.42
N THR A 496 -16.19 -1.80 -22.55
CA THR A 496 -15.20 -2.87 -22.82
C THR A 496 -14.76 -2.93 -24.28
N GLN A 497 -15.48 -2.25 -25.17
CA GLN A 497 -15.10 -2.10 -26.57
C GLN A 497 -14.02 -1.04 -26.74
N ASP A 498 -14.17 0.10 -26.04
CA ASP A 498 -13.21 1.20 -26.10
C ASP A 498 -11.98 0.92 -25.23
N VAL A 499 -12.22 0.34 -24.04
CA VAL A 499 -11.18 -0.04 -23.07
C VAL A 499 -11.09 -1.56 -23.02
N SER A 500 -10.18 -2.09 -23.83
CA SER A 500 -9.96 -3.54 -23.98
C SER A 500 -9.31 -4.18 -22.74
N GLU A 501 -8.51 -3.41 -22.01
CA GLU A 501 -7.83 -3.79 -20.76
C GLU A 501 -7.95 -2.64 -19.75
N LEU A 502 -8.26 -2.96 -18.50
CA LEU A 502 -8.38 -2.02 -17.38
C LEU A 502 -7.68 -2.62 -16.14
N ARG A 503 -6.94 -1.78 -15.41
CA ARG A 503 -6.22 -2.12 -14.17
C ARG A 503 -6.30 -1.00 -13.15
N TRP A 504 -5.96 -1.31 -11.90
CA TRP A 504 -5.76 -0.32 -10.85
C TRP A 504 -4.49 0.51 -11.08
N GLY A 505 -4.52 1.79 -10.69
CA GLY A 505 -3.34 2.65 -10.62
C GLY A 505 -2.59 2.50 -9.30
N ASP A 506 -1.56 3.35 -9.08
CA ASP A 506 -0.76 3.34 -7.86
C ASP A 506 -1.54 3.83 -6.61
N ASN A 507 -2.67 4.54 -6.83
CA ASN A 507 -3.63 4.94 -5.79
C ASN A 507 -4.89 4.04 -5.84
N ASP A 508 -5.46 3.73 -4.66
CA ASP A 508 -6.61 2.84 -4.45
C ASP A 508 -7.98 3.36 -4.96
N ASN A 509 -7.99 4.55 -5.57
CA ASN A 509 -9.16 5.14 -6.21
C ASN A 509 -8.91 5.51 -7.67
N THR A 510 -7.80 5.05 -8.27
CA THR A 510 -7.45 5.36 -9.67
C THR A 510 -7.31 4.10 -10.51
N MET A 511 -7.57 4.22 -11.80
CA MET A 511 -7.47 3.11 -12.77
C MET A 511 -6.81 3.58 -14.05
N ILE A 512 -6.13 2.66 -14.74
CA ILE A 512 -5.54 2.85 -16.06
C ILE A 512 -6.15 1.84 -17.04
N GLY A 513 -6.63 2.32 -18.17
CA GLY A 513 -7.19 1.51 -19.23
C GLY A 513 -6.51 1.77 -20.56
N ARG A 514 -6.62 0.83 -21.50
CA ARG A 514 -6.16 1.01 -22.89
C ARG A 514 -7.08 0.41 -23.93
N SER A 515 -7.11 1.01 -25.11
CA SER A 515 -7.72 0.43 -26.31
C SER A 515 -6.85 -0.70 -26.90
N SER A 516 -7.31 -1.31 -27.99
CA SER A 516 -6.51 -2.31 -28.69
C SER A 516 -5.25 -1.67 -29.31
N MET A 517 -4.10 -2.29 -29.10
CA MET A 517 -2.83 -1.87 -29.72
C MET A 517 -2.81 -2.06 -31.24
N THR A 518 -3.72 -2.86 -31.79
CA THR A 518 -3.88 -3.04 -33.24
C THR A 518 -4.80 -1.99 -33.89
N SER A 519 -5.37 -1.09 -33.10
CA SER A 519 -6.15 0.04 -33.65
C SER A 519 -5.24 1.03 -34.38
N SER A 520 -5.80 1.82 -35.30
CA SER A 520 -5.06 2.85 -36.04
C SER A 520 -4.52 3.97 -35.15
N SER A 521 -5.08 4.15 -33.96
CA SER A 521 -4.63 5.11 -32.95
C SER A 521 -4.88 4.55 -31.54
N PRO A 522 -3.95 3.74 -31.00
CA PRO A 522 -4.09 3.18 -29.66
C PRO A 522 -4.14 4.29 -28.60
N GLN A 523 -5.01 4.12 -27.60
CA GLN A 523 -5.30 5.12 -26.57
C GLN A 523 -5.13 4.53 -25.17
N PHE A 524 -4.68 5.35 -24.23
CA PHE A 524 -4.65 5.11 -22.80
C PHE A 524 -5.60 6.08 -22.08
N TYR A 525 -6.23 5.60 -21.02
CA TYR A 525 -7.26 6.31 -20.28
C TYR A 525 -6.99 6.24 -18.78
N ALA A 526 -6.84 7.40 -18.14
CA ALA A 526 -6.70 7.51 -16.69
C ALA A 526 -8.06 7.85 -16.07
N TYR A 527 -8.51 7.03 -15.12
CA TYR A 527 -9.79 7.22 -14.43
C TYR A 527 -9.59 7.39 -12.92
N LYS A 528 -10.53 8.08 -12.28
CA LYS A 528 -10.62 8.21 -10.82
C LYS A 528 -12.04 7.90 -10.36
N ILE A 529 -12.16 7.01 -9.37
CA ILE A 529 -13.39 6.83 -8.58
C ILE A 529 -13.48 8.03 -7.62
N ASN A 530 -14.64 8.71 -7.60
CA ASN A 530 -14.86 9.90 -6.79
C ASN A 530 -15.08 9.60 -5.30
N ARG A 531 -14.07 8.96 -4.68
CA ARG A 531 -13.98 8.68 -3.24
C ARG A 531 -12.62 9.12 -2.69
N PRO A 532 -12.51 9.48 -1.40
CA PRO A 532 -11.22 9.70 -0.74
C PRO A 532 -10.33 8.45 -0.79
N LEU A 533 -9.00 8.63 -0.70
CA LEU A 533 -8.05 7.52 -0.55
C LEU A 533 -8.37 6.74 0.73
N GLY A 534 -8.26 5.41 0.71
CA GLY A 534 -8.60 4.54 1.83
C GLY A 534 -10.10 4.36 2.08
N SER A 535 -10.97 5.05 1.34
CA SER A 535 -12.42 4.93 1.52
C SER A 535 -12.95 3.62 0.93
N LEU A 536 -13.81 2.97 1.70
CA LEU A 536 -14.56 1.77 1.32
C LEU A 536 -15.88 2.09 0.60
N ASP A 537 -16.20 3.36 0.41
CA ASP A 537 -17.46 3.73 -0.23
C ASP A 537 -17.40 3.46 -1.74
N VAL A 538 -18.52 3.04 -2.28
CA VAL A 538 -18.75 2.93 -3.73
C VAL A 538 -19.73 4.05 -4.09
N PRO A 539 -19.24 5.24 -4.48
CA PRO A 539 -20.12 6.36 -4.81
C PRO A 539 -20.92 6.01 -6.07
N LEU A 540 -22.24 6.21 -6.04
CA LEU A 540 -23.14 5.93 -7.14
C LEU A 540 -23.80 7.20 -7.65
N ILE A 541 -23.89 7.33 -8.98
CA ILE A 541 -24.65 8.36 -9.69
C ILE A 541 -25.65 7.70 -10.64
N ASN A 542 -26.80 8.34 -10.85
CA ASN A 542 -27.79 7.84 -11.81
C ASN A 542 -27.47 8.35 -13.22
N GLN A 543 -27.44 7.44 -14.19
CA GLN A 543 -27.42 7.80 -15.61
C GLN A 543 -28.76 8.45 -16.03
N PRO A 544 -28.85 9.13 -17.20
CA PRO A 544 -30.10 9.72 -17.67
C PRO A 544 -31.27 8.73 -17.80
N ASP A 545 -30.99 7.44 -17.97
CA ASP A 545 -31.96 6.34 -18.00
C ASP A 545 -32.37 5.83 -16.60
N GLY A 546 -31.85 6.43 -15.53
CA GLY A 546 -32.10 6.06 -14.14
C GLY A 546 -31.20 4.94 -13.60
N THR A 547 -30.32 4.35 -14.41
CA THR A 547 -29.45 3.24 -13.98
C THR A 547 -28.32 3.78 -13.08
N PRO A 548 -28.10 3.22 -11.88
CA PRO A 548 -26.98 3.61 -11.04
C PRO A 548 -25.66 3.04 -11.59
N VAL A 549 -24.65 3.89 -11.68
CA VAL A 549 -23.26 3.53 -12.02
C VAL A 549 -22.30 4.13 -11.02
N VAL A 550 -21.10 3.57 -10.91
CA VAL A 550 -20.06 4.14 -10.06
C VAL A 550 -19.70 5.53 -10.56
N ASP A 551 -19.59 6.48 -9.63
CA ASP A 551 -19.13 7.84 -9.93
C ASP A 551 -17.64 7.84 -10.26
N VAL A 552 -17.34 7.93 -11.56
CA VAL A 552 -15.98 7.86 -12.11
C VAL A 552 -15.75 9.06 -13.01
N SER A 553 -14.63 9.74 -12.79
CA SER A 553 -14.13 10.81 -13.64
C SER A 553 -13.01 10.31 -14.55
N LEU A 554 -13.10 10.63 -15.85
CA LEU A 554 -11.97 10.50 -16.78
C LEU A 554 -11.00 11.65 -16.49
N LEU A 555 -9.81 11.33 -16.00
CA LEU A 555 -8.76 12.32 -15.72
C LEU A 555 -8.04 12.73 -16.99
N LYS A 556 -7.65 11.75 -17.82
CA LYS A 556 -6.86 11.96 -19.04
C LYS A 556 -7.15 10.88 -20.08
N GLN A 557 -7.00 11.25 -21.35
CA GLN A 557 -6.97 10.33 -22.49
C GLN A 557 -5.76 10.70 -23.36
N VAL A 558 -4.90 9.74 -23.66
CA VAL A 558 -3.59 9.97 -24.29
C VAL A 558 -3.35 8.92 -25.37
N GLY A 559 -2.91 9.33 -26.55
CA GLY A 559 -2.52 8.40 -27.61
C GLY A 559 -1.17 7.75 -27.32
N PHE A 560 -1.02 6.47 -27.65
CA PHE A 560 0.28 5.80 -27.55
C PHE A 560 1.27 6.38 -28.59
N PRO A 561 2.54 6.66 -28.21
CA PRO A 561 3.50 7.35 -29.07
C PRO A 561 4.08 6.43 -30.16
N ILE A 562 3.27 6.06 -31.16
CA ILE A 562 3.72 5.30 -32.32
C ILE A 562 4.80 6.09 -33.09
N GLY A 563 5.89 5.43 -33.43
CA GLY A 563 7.06 6.02 -34.09
C GLY A 563 8.13 6.55 -33.12
N MET A 564 7.95 6.36 -31.80
CA MET A 564 8.93 6.75 -30.78
C MET A 564 10.21 5.90 -30.86
N TYR A 565 11.38 6.56 -30.84
CA TYR A 565 12.69 5.92 -30.74
C TYR A 565 13.00 5.55 -29.29
N LEU A 566 13.44 4.31 -29.04
CA LEU A 566 13.75 3.80 -27.70
C LEU A 566 15.18 4.12 -27.21
N GLY A 567 15.92 4.98 -27.91
CA GLY A 567 17.28 5.34 -27.49
C GLY A 567 18.34 4.26 -27.76
N THR A 568 17.98 3.15 -28.42
CA THR A 568 18.86 2.00 -28.69
C THR A 568 18.97 1.74 -30.19
N VAL A 569 20.20 1.54 -30.67
CA VAL A 569 20.48 0.98 -32.00
C VAL A 569 20.95 -0.46 -31.84
N ILE A 570 20.36 -1.39 -32.60
CA ILE A 570 20.86 -2.76 -32.69
C ILE A 570 21.90 -2.81 -33.81
N ASP A 571 23.13 -3.15 -33.44
CA ASP A 571 24.25 -3.40 -34.35
C ASP A 571 24.48 -4.91 -34.43
N PHE A 572 24.02 -5.52 -35.51
CA PHE A 572 24.04 -6.96 -35.74
C PHE A 572 25.03 -7.32 -36.84
N SER A 573 25.94 -8.24 -36.53
CA SER A 573 26.77 -8.91 -37.52
C SER A 573 26.74 -10.41 -37.34
N HIS A 574 26.58 -11.15 -38.44
CA HIS A 574 26.76 -12.60 -38.45
C HIS A 574 27.77 -12.99 -39.53
N THR A 575 28.79 -13.77 -39.16
CA THR A 575 29.76 -14.35 -40.08
C THR A 575 29.63 -15.87 -40.08
N ILE A 576 29.49 -16.46 -41.28
CA ILE A 576 29.43 -17.91 -41.49
C ILE A 576 30.76 -18.33 -42.11
N HIS A 577 31.49 -19.19 -41.41
CA HIS A 577 32.63 -19.93 -41.96
C HIS A 577 32.13 -21.26 -42.53
N TYR A 578 32.13 -21.40 -43.86
CA TYR A 578 31.66 -22.59 -44.53
C TYR A 578 32.82 -23.41 -45.05
N GLN A 579 32.85 -24.68 -44.66
CA GLN A 579 33.81 -25.65 -45.17
C GLN A 579 33.08 -26.79 -45.87
N GLN A 580 33.66 -27.29 -46.96
CA GLN A 580 33.21 -28.52 -47.59
C GLN A 580 34.35 -29.53 -47.62
N TYR A 581 34.12 -30.71 -47.04
CA TYR A 581 35.03 -31.84 -47.17
C TYR A 581 34.42 -32.95 -48.02
N ILE A 582 35.24 -33.64 -48.80
CA ILE A 582 34.88 -34.92 -49.42
C ILE A 582 35.64 -36.02 -48.71
N LEU A 583 34.90 -36.97 -48.14
CA LEU A 583 35.43 -38.20 -47.55
C LEU A 583 35.38 -39.30 -48.61
N SER A 584 36.49 -39.58 -49.29
CA SER A 584 36.50 -40.54 -50.40
C SER A 584 37.36 -41.76 -50.10
N TYR A 585 36.96 -42.92 -50.58
CA TYR A 585 37.72 -44.16 -50.48
C TYR A 585 37.65 -44.96 -51.78
N VAL A 586 38.64 -45.80 -52.03
CA VAL A 586 38.67 -46.69 -53.20
C VAL A 586 38.32 -48.11 -52.77
N HIS A 587 37.22 -48.64 -53.30
CA HIS A 587 36.82 -50.03 -53.18
C HIS A 587 37.34 -50.80 -54.40
N THR A 588 38.34 -51.65 -54.21
CA THR A 588 38.86 -52.51 -55.28
C THR A 588 38.30 -53.92 -55.15
N GLU A 589 37.53 -54.37 -56.13
CA GLU A 589 36.97 -55.73 -56.19
C GLU A 589 37.63 -56.51 -57.33
N SER A 590 38.12 -57.72 -57.05
CA SER A 590 38.72 -58.56 -58.09
C SER A 590 37.68 -59.46 -58.73
N TRP A 591 37.68 -59.54 -60.05
CA TRP A 591 36.75 -60.31 -60.86
C TRP A 591 37.54 -61.29 -61.72
N THR A 592 37.45 -62.58 -61.44
CA THR A 592 38.24 -63.59 -62.16
C THR A 592 37.40 -64.20 -63.28
N TRP A 593 37.94 -64.26 -64.50
CA TRP A 593 37.26 -64.84 -65.64
C TRP A 593 37.02 -66.33 -65.45
N ASN A 594 35.77 -66.75 -65.58
CA ASN A 594 35.38 -68.13 -65.59
C ASN A 594 35.13 -68.59 -67.04
N GLU A 595 36.10 -69.29 -67.61
CA GLU A 595 36.02 -69.80 -68.99
C GLU A 595 34.79 -70.70 -69.22
N THR A 596 34.36 -71.45 -68.20
CA THR A 596 33.24 -72.41 -68.30
C THR A 596 31.90 -71.71 -68.48
N PHE A 597 31.66 -70.62 -67.73
CA PHE A 597 30.39 -69.90 -67.74
C PHE A 597 30.43 -68.63 -68.59
N ARG A 598 31.59 -68.30 -69.18
CA ARG A 598 31.85 -67.05 -69.93
C ARG A 598 31.41 -65.80 -69.15
N SER A 599 31.65 -65.82 -67.84
CA SER A 599 31.28 -64.77 -66.91
C SER A 599 32.42 -64.50 -65.93
N TYR A 600 32.37 -63.36 -65.26
CA TYR A 600 33.31 -63.06 -64.19
C TYR A 600 32.75 -63.48 -62.83
N ASN A 601 33.54 -64.19 -62.05
CA ASN A 601 33.25 -64.50 -60.65
C ASN A 601 33.83 -63.40 -59.75
N SER A 602 33.05 -62.90 -58.79
CA SER A 602 33.56 -61.98 -57.78
C SER A 602 34.56 -62.70 -56.87
N GLY A 603 35.63 -61.99 -56.54
CA GLY A 603 36.72 -62.42 -55.66
C GLY A 603 36.83 -61.52 -54.43
N PRO A 604 37.96 -61.58 -53.70
CA PRO A 604 38.17 -60.72 -52.54
C PRO A 604 38.20 -59.25 -52.95
N PHE A 605 37.74 -58.39 -52.05
CA PHE A 605 37.79 -56.95 -52.19
C PHE A 605 38.57 -56.30 -51.05
N GLN A 606 39.04 -55.09 -51.28
CA GLN A 606 39.76 -54.28 -50.29
C GLN A 606 39.37 -52.80 -50.41
N PHE A 607 39.50 -52.09 -49.29
CA PHE A 607 39.41 -50.63 -49.25
C PHE A 607 40.81 -50.03 -49.13
N SER A 608 41.04 -48.93 -49.84
CA SER A 608 42.33 -48.23 -49.90
C SER A 608 42.11 -46.75 -50.21
N ASP A 609 43.18 -45.95 -50.15
CA ASP A 609 43.17 -44.53 -50.53
C ASP A 609 42.06 -43.71 -49.85
N GLY A 610 41.87 -43.93 -48.54
CA GLY A 610 41.04 -43.06 -47.72
C GLY A 610 41.59 -41.63 -47.75
N ARG A 611 40.77 -40.68 -48.21
CA ARG A 611 41.14 -39.27 -48.30
C ARG A 611 40.08 -38.39 -47.68
N VAL A 612 40.54 -37.45 -46.87
CA VAL A 612 39.78 -36.30 -46.41
C VAL A 612 40.29 -35.10 -47.21
N GLN A 613 39.46 -34.56 -48.10
CA GLN A 613 39.85 -33.44 -48.97
C GLN A 613 39.00 -32.21 -48.64
N LEU A 614 39.63 -31.11 -48.23
CA LEU A 614 38.97 -29.80 -48.12
C LEU A 614 38.81 -29.24 -49.54
N MET A 615 37.57 -29.04 -49.95
CA MET A 615 37.22 -28.60 -51.30
C MET A 615 36.84 -27.12 -51.37
N VAL A 616 36.19 -26.63 -50.31
CA VAL A 616 35.71 -25.25 -50.20
C VAL A 616 36.00 -24.76 -48.79
N ASP A 617 36.54 -23.55 -48.68
CA ASP A 617 36.73 -22.80 -47.44
C ASP A 617 36.41 -21.34 -47.74
N GLU A 618 35.17 -20.95 -47.45
CA GLU A 618 34.62 -19.64 -47.79
C GLU A 618 33.99 -19.01 -46.55
N THR A 619 33.93 -17.69 -46.53
CA THR A 619 33.28 -16.94 -45.45
C THR A 619 32.29 -15.94 -46.03
N ALA A 620 31.11 -15.86 -45.44
CA ALA A 620 30.11 -14.85 -45.77
C ALA A 620 29.72 -14.07 -44.52
N SER A 621 29.55 -12.76 -44.64
CA SER A 621 29.19 -11.89 -43.53
C SER A 621 27.96 -11.04 -43.87
N LEU A 622 27.11 -10.86 -42.88
CA LEU A 622 25.94 -10.01 -42.91
C LEU A 622 26.07 -8.96 -41.81
N ASN A 623 25.98 -7.69 -42.16
CA ASN A 623 25.98 -6.58 -41.20
C ASN A 623 24.69 -5.76 -41.35
N ARG A 624 24.07 -5.40 -40.22
CA ARG A 624 22.86 -4.59 -40.14
C ARG A 624 22.97 -3.66 -38.94
N SER A 625 22.55 -2.42 -39.12
CA SER A 625 22.40 -1.46 -38.03
C SER A 625 21.04 -0.78 -38.18
N TYR A 626 20.22 -0.81 -37.14
CA TYR A 626 18.87 -0.24 -37.19
C TYR A 626 18.44 0.32 -35.82
N PRO A 627 17.79 1.50 -35.80
CA PRO A 627 17.24 2.06 -34.57
C PRO A 627 16.00 1.28 -34.13
N VAL A 628 15.85 1.10 -32.82
CA VAL A 628 14.65 0.49 -32.23
C VAL A 628 13.57 1.55 -32.06
N VAL A 629 12.47 1.39 -32.78
CA VAL A 629 11.36 2.34 -32.88
C VAL A 629 10.04 1.61 -32.62
N LEU A 630 9.15 2.24 -31.87
CA LEU A 630 7.80 1.74 -31.58
C LEU A 630 6.85 1.97 -32.76
N ASP A 631 7.16 1.42 -33.93
CA ASP A 631 6.33 1.56 -35.13
C ASP A 631 5.30 0.42 -35.28
N SER A 632 4.24 0.66 -36.04
CA SER A 632 3.17 -0.34 -36.22
C SER A 632 3.55 -1.56 -37.06
N ARG A 633 4.56 -1.45 -37.94
CA ARG A 633 5.04 -2.55 -38.77
C ARG A 633 5.80 -3.57 -37.93
N SER A 634 6.47 -3.11 -36.89
CA SER A 634 7.29 -3.89 -35.96
C SER A 634 6.51 -4.38 -34.73
N TYR A 635 5.20 -4.14 -34.63
CA TYR A 635 4.38 -4.60 -33.48
C TYR A 635 3.94 -6.06 -33.62
N GLY A 636 4.18 -6.86 -32.58
CA GLY A 636 3.71 -8.24 -32.46
C GLY A 636 4.55 -9.28 -33.20
N THR A 637 4.35 -10.56 -32.87
CA THR A 637 5.07 -11.70 -33.48
C THR A 637 4.68 -11.87 -34.95
N GLY A 638 5.65 -12.13 -35.82
CA GLY A 638 5.43 -12.31 -37.27
C GLY A 638 5.60 -11.04 -38.10
N SER A 639 6.08 -9.95 -37.48
CA SER A 639 6.53 -8.77 -38.22
C SER A 639 7.63 -9.12 -39.23
N PRO A 640 7.61 -8.54 -40.45
CA PRO A 640 8.72 -8.68 -41.41
C PRO A 640 9.92 -7.78 -41.07
N SER A 641 9.84 -6.99 -39.99
CA SER A 641 10.94 -6.16 -39.49
C SER A 641 12.04 -7.02 -38.86
N PRO A 642 13.30 -6.55 -38.79
CA PRO A 642 14.41 -7.29 -38.19
C PRO A 642 14.26 -7.49 -36.66
N TYR A 643 13.30 -6.82 -36.05
CA TYR A 643 12.87 -7.03 -34.67
C TYR A 643 11.35 -6.87 -34.61
N PHE A 644 10.76 -7.33 -33.50
CA PHE A 644 9.41 -6.98 -33.12
C PHE A 644 9.36 -6.46 -31.68
N TRP A 645 8.35 -5.66 -31.38
CA TRP A 645 8.07 -5.16 -30.04
C TRP A 645 6.64 -5.46 -29.60
N GLY A 646 6.41 -5.43 -28.30
CA GLY A 646 5.06 -5.59 -27.74
C GLY A 646 4.97 -5.21 -26.28
N LEU A 647 3.78 -5.39 -25.71
CA LEU A 647 3.51 -5.16 -24.29
C LEU A 647 3.54 -6.46 -23.46
N VAL A 648 3.46 -7.61 -24.13
CA VAL A 648 3.46 -8.96 -23.53
C VAL A 648 4.30 -9.89 -24.40
N PRO A 649 5.37 -10.51 -23.88
CA PRO A 649 6.10 -11.54 -24.60
C PRO A 649 5.17 -12.74 -24.91
N GLY A 650 5.26 -13.31 -26.11
CA GLY A 650 4.33 -14.38 -26.56
C GLY A 650 4.32 -15.67 -25.71
N PHE A 651 5.29 -15.84 -24.80
CA PHE A 651 5.35 -16.96 -23.85
C PHE A 651 4.74 -16.63 -22.48
N SER A 652 4.40 -15.36 -22.22
CA SER A 652 3.81 -14.91 -20.98
C SER A 652 2.29 -15.04 -21.04
N SER A 653 1.69 -15.72 -20.06
CA SER A 653 0.23 -15.80 -19.91
C SER A 653 -0.38 -14.54 -19.27
N LYS A 654 0.37 -13.43 -19.22
CA LYS A 654 0.00 -12.21 -18.49
C LYS A 654 -0.38 -11.08 -19.43
N THR A 655 -1.11 -10.13 -18.89
CA THR A 655 -1.41 -8.87 -19.55
C THR A 655 -0.21 -7.90 -19.41
N GLY A 656 -0.05 -6.92 -20.30
CA GLY A 656 1.14 -6.05 -20.33
C GLY A 656 1.20 -5.05 -19.18
N GLU A 657 2.39 -4.74 -18.67
CA GLU A 657 2.55 -3.85 -17.51
C GLU A 657 2.31 -2.37 -17.91
N MET A 658 1.31 -1.76 -17.26
CA MET A 658 0.94 -0.35 -17.40
C MET A 658 0.54 0.22 -16.05
N ALA A 659 0.88 1.48 -15.79
CA ALA A 659 0.64 2.12 -14.51
C ALA A 659 0.15 3.57 -14.68
N LEU A 660 -0.80 3.96 -13.82
CA LEU A 660 -1.08 5.36 -13.52
C LEU A 660 -0.42 5.68 -12.18
N THR A 661 0.65 6.46 -12.26
CA THR A 661 1.46 6.81 -11.08
C THR A 661 0.75 7.79 -10.16
N LYS A 662 1.20 7.89 -8.89
CA LYS A 662 0.59 8.80 -7.90
C LYS A 662 0.64 10.28 -8.32
N ASP A 663 1.68 10.66 -9.07
CA ASP A 663 1.86 11.99 -9.67
C ASP A 663 1.14 12.16 -11.01
N GLY A 664 0.47 11.11 -11.51
CA GLY A 664 -0.44 11.17 -12.65
C GLY A 664 0.20 10.93 -14.02
N ARG A 665 1.43 10.41 -14.09
CA ARG A 665 2.05 9.91 -15.34
C ARG A 665 1.50 8.55 -15.73
N ILE A 666 1.35 8.32 -17.03
CA ILE A 666 1.00 7.02 -17.62
C ILE A 666 2.28 6.34 -18.11
N LEU A 667 2.64 5.24 -17.46
CA LEU A 667 3.85 4.49 -17.77
C LEU A 667 3.49 3.11 -18.35
N VAL A 668 4.25 2.68 -19.36
CA VAL A 668 4.04 1.39 -20.05
C VAL A 668 5.37 0.69 -20.25
N LEU A 669 5.41 -0.58 -19.90
CA LEU A 669 6.57 -1.43 -20.13
C LEU A 669 6.47 -2.10 -21.49
N VAL A 670 7.50 -1.92 -22.33
CA VAL A 670 7.62 -2.53 -23.66
C VAL A 670 8.80 -3.49 -23.68
N PHE A 671 8.67 -4.57 -24.46
CA PHE A 671 9.79 -5.47 -24.75
C PHE A 671 10.10 -5.48 -26.25
N VAL A 672 11.34 -5.80 -26.59
CA VAL A 672 11.82 -5.94 -27.98
C VAL A 672 12.58 -7.25 -28.12
N SER A 673 12.29 -7.98 -29.20
CA SER A 673 12.93 -9.24 -29.55
C SER A 673 13.39 -9.24 -31.00
N PRO A 674 14.56 -9.83 -31.33
CA PRO A 674 15.00 -10.00 -32.72
C PRO A 674 14.05 -10.92 -33.49
N SER A 675 13.86 -10.62 -34.77
CA SER A 675 13.15 -11.50 -35.70
C SER A 675 14.11 -12.51 -36.34
N PRO A 676 13.62 -13.68 -36.80
CA PRO A 676 14.43 -14.59 -37.60
C PRO A 676 14.98 -13.91 -38.86
N VAL A 677 16.25 -14.17 -39.17
CA VAL A 677 16.90 -13.64 -40.38
C VAL A 677 16.45 -14.49 -41.58
N SER A 678 15.90 -13.84 -42.61
CA SER A 678 15.41 -14.53 -43.81
C SER A 678 16.48 -14.74 -44.88
N GLU A 679 17.58 -13.99 -44.79
CA GLU A 679 18.69 -14.00 -45.75
C GLU A 679 19.56 -15.25 -45.60
N LYS A 680 20.15 -15.70 -46.71
CA LYS A 680 21.07 -16.86 -46.75
C LYS A 680 22.35 -16.48 -47.48
N ALA A 681 23.45 -17.10 -47.09
CA ALA A 681 24.70 -17.09 -47.84
C ALA A 681 24.75 -18.31 -48.76
N THR A 682 25.10 -18.08 -50.04
CA THR A 682 25.28 -19.16 -51.02
C THR A 682 26.77 -19.44 -51.19
N PHE A 683 27.17 -20.68 -50.92
CA PHE A 683 28.55 -21.15 -51.02
C PHE A 683 28.72 -22.11 -52.17
N LYS A 684 29.92 -22.15 -52.74
CA LYS A 684 30.26 -23.15 -53.77
C LYS A 684 30.18 -24.56 -53.18
N ALA A 685 29.90 -25.53 -54.04
CA ALA A 685 30.01 -26.94 -53.74
C ALA A 685 30.76 -27.64 -54.85
N MET A 686 31.62 -28.59 -54.47
CA MET A 686 32.46 -29.38 -55.37
C MET A 686 32.17 -30.86 -55.17
N THR A 687 32.37 -31.66 -56.20
CA THR A 687 32.32 -33.12 -56.19
C THR A 687 33.52 -33.72 -56.92
N LEU A 688 33.70 -35.03 -56.83
CA LEU A 688 34.61 -35.79 -57.68
C LEU A 688 33.86 -36.41 -58.86
N ALA A 689 34.48 -36.41 -60.03
CA ALA A 689 33.99 -37.01 -61.27
C ALA A 689 35.01 -38.01 -61.83
N LEU A 690 34.52 -39.02 -62.55
CA LEU A 690 35.38 -40.02 -63.17
C LEU A 690 36.22 -39.36 -64.27
N PRO A 691 37.50 -39.73 -64.41
CA PRO A 691 38.28 -39.32 -65.56
C PRO A 691 37.66 -39.81 -66.87
N ALA A 692 37.99 -39.16 -67.98
CA ALA A 692 37.50 -39.53 -69.30
C ALA A 692 37.97 -40.95 -69.71
N SER A 693 39.18 -41.35 -69.28
CA SER A 693 39.66 -42.73 -69.35
C SER A 693 39.19 -43.51 -68.13
N LEU A 694 38.49 -44.63 -68.35
CA LEU A 694 38.05 -45.52 -67.26
C LEU A 694 39.07 -46.63 -66.96
N ASP A 695 40.31 -46.52 -67.42
CA ASP A 695 41.36 -47.56 -67.35
C ASP A 695 42.02 -47.72 -65.97
N GLY A 696 41.60 -46.93 -64.98
CA GLY A 696 42.11 -47.05 -63.61
C GLY A 696 43.40 -46.27 -63.33
N ASN A 697 43.97 -45.58 -64.33
CA ASN A 697 45.28 -44.92 -64.26
C ASN A 697 45.21 -43.39 -64.06
N ASP A 698 44.14 -42.76 -64.53
CA ASP A 698 43.94 -41.31 -64.38
C ASP A 698 43.43 -40.93 -62.98
N ALA A 699 43.80 -39.73 -62.52
CA ALA A 699 43.29 -39.15 -61.29
C ALA A 699 41.84 -38.65 -61.45
N LEU A 700 41.07 -38.68 -60.37
CA LEU A 700 39.70 -38.15 -60.34
C LEU A 700 39.68 -36.65 -60.57
N LEU A 701 38.66 -36.17 -61.28
CA LEU A 701 38.48 -34.77 -61.63
C LEU A 701 37.62 -34.07 -60.57
N VAL A 702 38.00 -32.85 -60.18
CA VAL A 702 37.16 -31.99 -59.35
C VAL A 702 36.16 -31.26 -60.23
N LYS A 703 34.87 -31.32 -59.91
CA LYS A 703 33.78 -30.69 -60.66
C LYS A 703 32.87 -29.87 -59.74
N GLU A 704 32.38 -28.73 -60.23
CA GLU A 704 31.36 -27.94 -59.52
C GLU A 704 30.03 -28.71 -59.40
N ALA A 705 29.42 -28.62 -58.23
CA ALA A 705 28.12 -29.15 -57.87
C ALA A 705 27.12 -28.00 -57.61
N THR A 706 25.88 -28.34 -57.25
CA THR A 706 24.87 -27.33 -56.92
C THR A 706 25.30 -26.55 -55.68
N PRO A 707 25.36 -25.20 -55.73
CA PRO A 707 25.70 -24.37 -54.57
C PRO A 707 24.81 -24.64 -53.36
N VAL A 708 25.35 -24.38 -52.17
CA VAL A 708 24.68 -24.66 -50.89
C VAL A 708 24.31 -23.36 -50.21
N ASP A 709 23.04 -23.21 -49.86
CA ASP A 709 22.54 -22.08 -49.10
C ASP A 709 22.57 -22.37 -47.61
N VAL A 710 23.26 -21.53 -46.83
CA VAL A 710 23.28 -21.57 -45.37
C VAL A 710 22.62 -20.29 -44.84
N PRO A 711 21.58 -20.39 -43.99
CA PRO A 711 20.90 -19.21 -43.47
C PRO A 711 21.77 -18.43 -42.48
N PHE A 712 21.68 -17.10 -42.54
CA PHE A 712 22.14 -16.27 -41.43
C PHE A 712 21.19 -16.46 -40.22
N SER A 713 21.69 -16.22 -39.01
CA SER A 713 20.94 -16.45 -37.79
C SER A 713 21.34 -15.48 -36.67
N VAL A 714 20.42 -15.29 -35.73
CA VAL A 714 20.67 -14.62 -34.45
C VAL A 714 20.82 -15.70 -33.36
N PRO A 715 21.70 -15.50 -32.36
CA PRO A 715 21.75 -16.39 -31.20
C PRO A 715 20.39 -16.40 -30.48
N ASP A 716 20.03 -17.53 -29.89
CA ASP A 716 18.81 -17.63 -29.07
C ASP A 716 18.97 -16.85 -27.76
N MET A 717 18.37 -15.66 -27.69
CA MET A 717 18.60 -14.69 -26.61
C MET A 717 17.32 -14.09 -26.01
N GLY A 718 16.14 -14.53 -26.45
CA GLY A 718 14.85 -14.00 -25.97
C GLY A 718 14.66 -12.49 -26.22
N PRO A 719 13.90 -11.78 -25.38
CA PRO A 719 13.85 -10.32 -25.38
C PRO A 719 15.23 -9.71 -25.09
N VAL A 720 15.65 -8.78 -25.95
CA VAL A 720 16.96 -8.12 -25.86
C VAL A 720 16.89 -6.76 -25.19
N LEU A 721 15.68 -6.21 -25.04
CA LEU A 721 15.44 -4.91 -24.44
C LEU A 721 14.08 -4.91 -23.76
N TRP A 722 14.05 -4.43 -22.52
CA TRP A 722 12.85 -4.00 -21.81
C TRP A 722 12.98 -2.50 -21.52
N ALA A 723 11.96 -1.72 -21.85
CA ALA A 723 11.95 -0.28 -21.64
C ALA A 723 10.65 0.20 -21.00
N LEU A 724 10.77 1.05 -19.98
CA LEU A 724 9.66 1.77 -19.39
C LEU A 724 9.51 3.10 -20.13
N VAL A 725 8.35 3.33 -20.73
CA VAL A 725 8.02 4.50 -21.53
C VAL A 725 6.96 5.33 -20.81
N ASP A 726 7.19 6.64 -20.72
CA ASP A 726 6.15 7.60 -20.40
C ASP A 726 5.38 7.95 -21.68
N VAL A 727 4.10 7.57 -21.69
CA VAL A 727 3.21 7.70 -22.84
C VAL A 727 2.87 9.17 -23.13
N GLU A 728 2.80 10.02 -22.10
CA GLU A 728 2.43 11.43 -22.25
C GLU A 728 3.59 12.25 -22.83
N SER A 729 4.79 12.03 -22.30
CA SER A 729 5.99 12.78 -22.72
C SER A 729 6.72 12.14 -23.90
N ALA A 730 6.36 10.91 -24.29
CA ALA A 730 7.07 10.09 -25.27
C ALA A 730 8.57 9.96 -24.95
N GLN A 731 8.88 9.68 -23.67
CA GLN A 731 10.25 9.54 -23.17
C GLN A 731 10.51 8.13 -22.62
N VAL A 732 11.73 7.64 -22.82
CA VAL A 732 12.21 6.41 -22.17
C VAL A 732 12.66 6.77 -20.76
N ILE A 733 11.98 6.21 -19.75
CA ILE A 733 12.28 6.41 -18.33
C ILE A 733 13.38 5.46 -17.86
N ALA A 734 13.37 4.22 -18.37
CA ALA A 734 14.35 3.20 -18.07
C ALA A 734 14.46 2.23 -19.24
N SER A 735 15.65 1.68 -19.49
CA SER A 735 15.90 0.64 -20.48
C SER A 735 16.95 -0.34 -19.94
N THR A 736 16.73 -1.64 -20.11
CA THR A 736 17.74 -2.65 -19.76
C THR A 736 18.92 -2.60 -20.72
N ALA A 737 18.73 -2.06 -21.93
CA ALA A 737 19.71 -2.04 -22.99
C ALA A 737 20.49 -0.71 -23.07
N PRO A 738 21.79 -0.76 -23.40
CA PRO A 738 22.60 0.42 -23.67
C PRO A 738 22.21 1.10 -24.98
N SER A 739 22.76 2.29 -25.26
CA SER A 739 22.48 3.05 -26.49
C SER A 739 22.87 2.33 -27.78
N THR A 740 23.87 1.45 -27.72
CA THR A 740 24.25 0.55 -28.82
C THR A 740 24.28 -0.87 -28.30
N LEU A 741 23.34 -1.68 -28.79
CA LEU A 741 23.23 -3.10 -28.51
C LEU A 741 23.96 -3.85 -29.60
N SER A 742 25.09 -4.47 -29.28
CA SER A 742 25.93 -5.19 -30.25
C SER A 742 25.70 -6.69 -30.17
N ILE A 743 25.42 -7.31 -31.32
CA ILE A 743 25.30 -8.76 -31.52
C ILE A 743 26.29 -9.17 -32.60
N HIS A 744 27.46 -9.66 -32.19
CA HIS A 744 28.44 -10.22 -33.13
C HIS A 744 28.45 -11.74 -32.99
N HIS A 745 27.93 -12.43 -34.01
CA HIS A 745 27.81 -13.87 -34.03
C HIS A 745 28.69 -14.47 -35.13
N GLN A 746 29.37 -15.58 -34.81
CA GLN A 746 30.14 -16.36 -35.76
C GLN A 746 29.72 -17.82 -35.67
N THR A 747 29.43 -18.42 -36.82
CA THR A 747 29.09 -19.84 -36.93
C THR A 747 29.98 -20.53 -37.94
N ALA A 748 30.23 -21.81 -37.72
CA ALA A 748 30.84 -22.69 -38.70
C ALA A 748 29.81 -23.70 -39.21
N SER A 749 29.84 -23.96 -40.51
CA SER A 749 29.00 -24.98 -41.14
C SER A 749 29.88 -25.83 -42.02
N THR A 750 29.93 -27.13 -41.74
CA THR A 750 30.70 -28.08 -42.52
C THR A 750 29.78 -28.99 -43.30
N ASN A 751 29.98 -29.05 -44.61
CA ASN A 751 29.26 -29.95 -45.48
C ASN A 751 30.16 -31.09 -45.97
N PHE A 752 29.77 -32.34 -45.70
CA PHE A 752 30.46 -33.52 -46.19
C PHE A 752 29.88 -34.07 -47.50
N ARG A 753 28.94 -33.34 -48.12
CA ARG A 753 28.17 -33.79 -49.28
C ARG A 753 28.17 -32.73 -50.39
N PRO A 754 28.26 -33.12 -51.66
CA PRO A 754 28.17 -32.19 -52.79
C PRO A 754 26.75 -31.78 -53.17
N TYR A 755 25.72 -32.52 -52.75
CA TYR A 755 24.34 -32.31 -53.17
C TYR A 755 23.37 -32.43 -51.99
N ALA A 756 22.57 -31.39 -51.73
CA ALA A 756 21.36 -31.53 -50.93
C ALA A 756 20.25 -32.15 -51.82
N PRO A 757 19.50 -33.20 -51.39
CA PRO A 757 19.41 -33.81 -50.06
C PRO A 757 20.05 -35.22 -49.98
N ILE A 758 21.16 -35.50 -50.67
CA ILE A 758 21.77 -36.85 -50.63
C ILE A 758 22.16 -37.19 -49.19
N GLN A 759 21.89 -38.42 -48.73
CA GLN A 759 21.97 -38.80 -47.31
C GLN A 759 23.36 -39.25 -46.84
N PHE A 760 24.36 -39.35 -47.74
CA PHE A 760 25.61 -40.04 -47.44
C PHE A 760 26.82 -39.10 -47.46
N ALA A 761 27.70 -39.23 -46.46
CA ALA A 761 28.87 -38.37 -46.26
C ALA A 761 30.16 -38.91 -46.91
N THR A 762 30.13 -40.14 -47.41
CA THR A 762 31.30 -40.83 -47.98
C THR A 762 31.08 -41.12 -49.46
N LEU A 763 32.16 -40.95 -50.23
CA LEU A 763 32.19 -41.13 -51.67
C LEU A 763 33.05 -42.34 -52.03
N GLY A 764 32.40 -43.43 -52.43
CA GLY A 764 33.07 -44.65 -52.84
C GLY A 764 33.46 -44.60 -54.32
N ILE A 765 34.72 -44.91 -54.61
CA ILE A 765 35.21 -45.11 -55.97
C ILE A 765 35.40 -46.60 -56.19
N LYS A 766 34.57 -47.20 -57.04
CA LYS A 766 34.70 -48.64 -57.35
C LYS A 766 35.73 -48.86 -58.45
N LYS A 767 36.72 -49.69 -58.14
CA LYS A 767 37.80 -50.10 -59.04
C LYS A 767 37.70 -51.62 -59.25
N ASP A 768 37.08 -52.03 -60.35
CA ASP A 768 36.97 -53.44 -60.70
C ASP A 768 38.30 -53.91 -61.33
N LYS A 769 38.92 -54.93 -60.75
CA LYS A 769 40.12 -55.57 -61.32
C LYS A 769 39.71 -56.87 -61.99
N PHE A 770 39.57 -56.87 -63.31
CA PHE A 770 39.29 -58.08 -64.08
C PHE A 770 40.59 -58.85 -64.34
N ILE A 771 40.58 -60.16 -64.07
CA ILE A 771 41.72 -61.06 -64.24
C ILE A 771 41.33 -62.12 -65.28
N GLY A 772 41.91 -62.04 -66.47
CA GLY A 772 41.58 -62.85 -67.65
C GLY A 772 40.33 -62.36 -68.40
N GLY A 773 40.03 -62.98 -69.55
CA GLY A 773 38.82 -62.68 -70.34
C GLY A 773 38.80 -61.32 -71.07
N PRO A 774 37.65 -60.92 -71.68
CA PRO A 774 37.56 -59.76 -72.56
C PRO A 774 37.68 -58.37 -71.90
N LEU A 775 37.66 -58.29 -70.57
CA LEU A 775 37.69 -57.06 -69.79
C LEU A 775 38.95 -56.94 -68.93
N ASP A 776 39.93 -57.82 -69.14
CA ASP A 776 41.19 -57.90 -68.37
C ASP A 776 41.82 -56.52 -68.17
N GLY A 777 42.21 -56.25 -66.91
CA GLY A 777 42.72 -54.95 -66.48
C GLY A 777 41.83 -54.26 -65.44
N LEU A 778 42.20 -53.03 -65.11
CA LEU A 778 41.51 -52.21 -64.11
C LEU A 778 40.47 -51.34 -64.80
N ARG A 779 39.27 -51.25 -64.22
CA ARG A 779 38.25 -50.31 -64.67
C ARG A 779 37.63 -49.55 -63.52
N TYR A 780 37.49 -48.24 -63.69
CA TYR A 780 36.65 -47.43 -62.82
C TYR A 780 35.17 -47.63 -63.19
N ARG A 781 34.32 -47.75 -62.16
CA ARG A 781 32.86 -47.71 -62.29
C ARG A 781 32.30 -46.59 -61.40
N GLU A 782 31.07 -46.19 -61.69
CA GLU A 782 30.24 -45.16 -61.04
C GLU A 782 30.74 -44.64 -59.68
N ILE A 783 30.88 -43.31 -59.59
CA ILE A 783 31.09 -42.57 -58.35
C ILE A 783 29.76 -42.56 -57.61
N GLY A 784 29.60 -43.49 -56.67
CA GLY A 784 28.42 -43.64 -55.86
C GLY A 784 28.64 -43.06 -54.47
N PHE A 785 27.68 -42.28 -53.99
CA PHE A 785 27.50 -42.07 -52.56
C PHE A 785 26.93 -43.35 -51.97
N HIS A 786 27.61 -43.95 -51.00
CA HIS A 786 27.22 -45.26 -50.46
C HIS A 786 26.27 -45.10 -49.26
N GLU A 787 25.16 -45.85 -49.24
CA GLU A 787 24.36 -46.00 -48.02
C GLU A 787 25.24 -46.50 -46.89
N PRO A 788 25.16 -45.92 -45.67
CA PRO A 788 25.95 -46.43 -44.56
C PRO A 788 25.36 -47.79 -44.19
N ASP A 789 26.22 -48.80 -44.12
CA ASP A 789 25.85 -50.05 -43.47
C ASP A 789 25.43 -49.76 -42.01
N VAL A 790 24.41 -50.46 -41.50
CA VAL A 790 23.95 -50.32 -40.11
C VAL A 790 24.88 -51.15 -39.18
N CYS A 791 26.02 -50.56 -38.80
CA CYS A 791 26.99 -51.19 -37.90
C CYS A 791 26.41 -51.35 -36.48
N THR A 792 26.79 -52.42 -35.78
CA THR A 792 26.61 -52.50 -34.32
C THR A 792 27.58 -51.57 -33.59
N PRO A 793 27.31 -51.19 -32.33
CA PRO A 793 28.24 -50.37 -31.53
C PRO A 793 29.64 -50.98 -31.42
N GLU A 794 29.75 -52.31 -31.33
CA GLU A 794 31.03 -53.03 -31.29
C GLU A 794 31.78 -52.90 -32.61
N GLN A 795 31.09 -53.07 -33.76
CA GLN A 795 31.67 -52.88 -35.09
C GLN A 795 32.14 -51.44 -35.31
N MET A 796 31.46 -50.46 -34.73
CA MET A 796 31.84 -49.04 -34.78
C MET A 796 33.07 -48.73 -33.90
N ALA A 797 33.21 -49.41 -32.77
CA ALA A 797 34.35 -49.24 -31.86
C ALA A 797 35.63 -49.84 -32.44
N GLU A 798 35.53 -50.93 -33.19
CA GLU A 798 36.65 -51.62 -33.85
C GLU A 798 36.87 -51.19 -35.32
N MET A 799 36.15 -50.16 -35.76
CA MET A 799 36.21 -49.66 -37.13
C MET A 799 37.62 -49.14 -37.48
N VAL A 800 38.18 -49.61 -38.59
CA VAL A 800 39.39 -49.08 -39.20
C VAL A 800 39.11 -47.69 -39.76
N GLU A 801 39.82 -46.69 -39.24
CA GLU A 801 39.70 -45.30 -39.65
C GLU A 801 40.61 -45.04 -40.87
N PHE A 802 40.00 -44.84 -42.03
CA PHE A 802 40.69 -44.53 -43.30
C PHE A 802 41.06 -43.05 -43.44
N GLY A 803 40.58 -42.22 -42.51
CA GLY A 803 40.93 -40.81 -42.39
C GLY A 803 40.19 -40.17 -41.23
N GLU A 804 40.79 -39.13 -40.65
CA GLU A 804 40.16 -38.31 -39.62
C GLU A 804 40.21 -36.83 -39.97
N VAL A 805 39.23 -36.08 -39.47
CA VAL A 805 39.17 -34.62 -39.60
C VAL A 805 38.60 -33.99 -38.34
N SER A 806 39.19 -32.89 -37.92
CA SER A 806 38.66 -32.04 -36.85
C SER A 806 38.05 -30.79 -37.47
N ILE A 807 36.80 -30.51 -37.13
CA ILE A 807 36.03 -29.38 -37.68
C ILE A 807 35.45 -28.53 -36.55
N GLN A 808 35.14 -27.28 -36.87
CA GLN A 808 34.23 -26.48 -36.06
C GLN A 808 32.83 -26.54 -36.66
N GLU A 809 31.82 -26.73 -35.83
CA GLU A 809 30.43 -26.82 -36.28
C GLU A 809 29.50 -26.01 -35.36
N GLY A 810 28.47 -25.40 -35.93
CA GLY A 810 27.51 -24.61 -35.16
C GLY A 810 28.12 -23.30 -34.68
N ASN A 811 28.02 -23.00 -33.38
CA ASN A 811 28.48 -21.72 -32.85
C ASN A 811 30.01 -21.74 -32.62
N VAL A 812 30.70 -20.72 -33.16
CA VAL A 812 32.15 -20.50 -33.01
C VAL A 812 32.40 -19.41 -31.98
N SER A 813 31.75 -18.26 -32.11
CA SER A 813 31.84 -17.19 -31.13
C SER A 813 30.58 -16.35 -31.12
N THR A 814 30.25 -15.84 -29.94
CA THR A 814 29.21 -14.84 -29.78
C THR A 814 29.71 -13.77 -28.82
N ALA A 815 29.81 -12.53 -29.30
CA ALA A 815 30.07 -11.36 -28.47
C ALA A 815 28.80 -10.51 -28.38
N LEU A 816 28.32 -10.31 -27.15
CA LEU A 816 27.09 -9.57 -26.86
C LEU A 816 27.42 -8.38 -25.96
N ASN A 817 26.94 -7.20 -26.32
CA ASN A 817 26.87 -6.04 -25.44
C ASN A 817 25.42 -5.55 -25.45
N ARG A 818 24.61 -5.99 -24.48
CA ARG A 818 23.15 -5.79 -24.53
C ARG A 818 22.51 -5.32 -23.24
N PHE A 819 23.26 -5.28 -22.15
CA PHE A 819 22.78 -4.80 -20.86
C PHE A 819 23.68 -3.70 -20.32
N HIS A 820 23.11 -2.82 -19.51
CA HIS A 820 23.90 -1.94 -18.67
C HIS A 820 24.81 -2.76 -17.72
N PRO A 821 25.99 -2.25 -17.33
CA PRO A 821 26.99 -3.01 -16.59
C PRO A 821 26.47 -3.69 -15.31
N GLU A 822 25.57 -3.03 -14.57
CA GLU A 822 24.99 -3.57 -13.33
C GLU A 822 24.10 -4.80 -13.56
N ILE A 823 23.39 -4.88 -14.69
CA ILE A 823 22.60 -6.06 -15.08
C ILE A 823 23.52 -7.12 -15.71
N GLY A 824 24.45 -6.70 -16.58
CA GLY A 824 25.40 -7.58 -17.27
C GLY A 824 26.30 -8.37 -16.30
N ALA A 825 26.64 -7.78 -15.16
CA ALA A 825 27.39 -8.45 -14.09
C ALA A 825 26.66 -9.66 -13.48
N LEU A 826 25.34 -9.78 -13.69
CA LEU A 826 24.49 -10.84 -13.14
C LEU A 826 24.18 -11.95 -14.14
N GLU A 827 24.77 -11.91 -15.34
CA GLU A 827 24.62 -12.98 -16.33
C GLU A 827 25.18 -14.33 -15.83
N PHE A 828 24.59 -15.42 -16.31
CA PHE A 828 25.09 -16.76 -16.05
C PHE A 828 26.34 -17.05 -16.89
N ALA A 829 27.24 -17.87 -16.35
CA ALA A 829 28.40 -18.35 -17.10
C ALA A 829 27.96 -19.25 -18.28
N SER A 830 28.61 -19.14 -19.43
CA SER A 830 28.35 -20.05 -20.55
C SER A 830 29.04 -21.41 -20.33
N PRO A 831 28.41 -22.53 -20.71
CA PRO A 831 29.07 -23.83 -20.79
C PRO A 831 30.27 -23.73 -21.76
N GLY A 832 31.39 -24.37 -21.45
CA GLY A 832 32.58 -24.33 -22.30
C GLY A 832 32.41 -25.00 -23.68
N ALA A 833 33.52 -25.22 -24.37
CA ALA A 833 33.50 -25.97 -25.63
C ALA A 833 33.03 -27.41 -25.42
N SER A 834 32.21 -27.92 -26.34
CA SER A 834 31.84 -29.33 -26.42
C SER A 834 32.51 -29.98 -27.64
N GLN A 835 32.89 -31.25 -27.52
CA GLN A 835 33.42 -32.05 -28.61
C GLN A 835 32.57 -33.30 -28.81
N THR A 836 32.21 -33.57 -30.06
CA THR A 836 31.49 -34.77 -30.48
C THR A 836 32.33 -35.51 -31.50
N VAL A 837 32.56 -36.81 -31.28
CA VAL A 837 33.20 -37.68 -32.25
C VAL A 837 32.12 -38.48 -32.99
N THR A 838 31.99 -38.24 -34.28
CA THR A 838 31.08 -38.97 -35.17
C THR A 838 31.90 -39.87 -36.08
N ARG A 839 31.51 -41.14 -36.16
CA ARG A 839 32.11 -42.13 -37.07
C ARG A 839 31.18 -42.30 -38.26
N HIS A 840 31.71 -42.17 -39.47
CA HIS A 840 31.00 -42.36 -40.73
C HIS A 840 31.45 -43.66 -41.39
N PRO A 841 30.80 -44.81 -41.09
CA PRO A 841 31.13 -46.08 -41.71
C PRO A 841 30.69 -46.06 -43.17
N PHE A 842 31.51 -46.63 -44.05
CA PHE A 842 31.09 -47.01 -45.40
C PHE A 842 31.04 -48.53 -45.57
N TYR A 843 31.48 -49.28 -44.56
CA TYR A 843 31.44 -50.74 -44.54
C TYR A 843 31.45 -51.29 -43.10
N CYS A 844 30.58 -52.25 -42.76
CA CYS A 844 30.46 -52.77 -41.39
C CYS A 844 31.02 -54.18 -41.15
N GLY A 845 31.79 -54.74 -42.09
CA GLY A 845 32.54 -55.97 -41.83
C GLY A 845 31.78 -57.29 -42.05
N TYR A 846 30.70 -57.31 -42.85
CA TYR A 846 29.88 -58.51 -43.06
C TYR A 846 30.47 -59.57 -44.02
N SER A 847 31.67 -59.37 -44.54
CA SER A 847 32.25 -60.20 -45.62
C SER A 847 32.84 -61.51 -45.08
N PRO A 848 32.60 -62.65 -45.77
CA PRO A 848 33.27 -63.91 -45.45
C PRO A 848 34.79 -63.87 -45.69
N TYR A 849 35.32 -62.80 -46.30
CA TYR A 849 36.74 -62.61 -46.59
C TYR A 849 37.53 -61.88 -45.48
N GLY A 850 36.91 -61.62 -44.32
CA GLY A 850 37.60 -61.07 -43.14
C GLY A 850 37.99 -59.59 -43.26
N VAL A 851 37.27 -58.81 -44.06
CA VAL A 851 37.47 -57.35 -44.16
C VAL A 851 36.85 -56.69 -42.92
N PRO A 852 37.61 -55.92 -42.11
CA PRO A 852 37.08 -55.27 -40.91
C PRO A 852 36.14 -54.11 -41.27
N ALA A 853 35.31 -53.68 -40.31
CA ALA A 853 34.52 -52.46 -40.44
C ALA A 853 35.44 -51.27 -40.76
N SER A 854 35.02 -50.39 -41.67
CA SER A 854 35.87 -49.35 -42.26
C SER A 854 35.08 -48.04 -42.45
N GLY A 855 35.72 -46.91 -42.14
CA GLY A 855 35.06 -45.61 -42.22
C GLY A 855 35.96 -44.42 -41.91
N PHE A 856 35.35 -43.27 -41.69
CA PHE A 856 36.01 -42.02 -41.33
C PHE A 856 35.62 -41.55 -39.94
N LYS A 857 36.51 -40.83 -39.28
CA LYS A 857 36.27 -40.20 -37.98
C LYS A 857 36.22 -38.69 -38.12
N VAL A 858 35.10 -38.08 -37.72
CA VAL A 858 34.92 -36.63 -37.69
C VAL A 858 34.83 -36.20 -36.24
N THR A 859 35.76 -35.36 -35.80
CA THR A 859 35.71 -34.72 -34.48
C THR A 859 35.17 -33.31 -34.66
N SER A 860 33.93 -33.08 -34.27
CA SER A 860 33.30 -31.76 -34.28
C SER A 860 33.53 -31.07 -32.95
N SER A 861 34.02 -29.84 -33.00
CA SER A 861 34.07 -28.93 -31.86
C SER A 861 33.05 -27.81 -32.04
N THR A 862 32.34 -27.47 -30.98
CA THR A 862 31.38 -26.37 -30.98
C THR A 862 31.51 -25.59 -29.68
N ASN A 863 31.48 -24.26 -29.76
CA ASN A 863 31.45 -23.41 -28.59
C ASN A 863 29.99 -23.25 -28.14
N VAL A 864 29.67 -23.79 -26.96
CA VAL A 864 28.31 -23.73 -26.41
C VAL A 864 28.07 -22.36 -25.78
N SER A 865 27.81 -21.33 -26.58
CA SER A 865 27.35 -20.04 -26.04
C SER A 865 25.83 -20.03 -25.93
N ILE A 866 25.34 -20.06 -24.69
CA ILE A 866 23.92 -19.90 -24.35
C ILE A 866 23.75 -18.57 -23.60
N PRO A 867 23.21 -17.52 -24.26
CA PRO A 867 23.01 -16.22 -23.64
C PRO A 867 22.04 -16.27 -22.45
N THR A 868 22.26 -15.40 -21.46
CA THR A 868 21.26 -15.14 -20.42
C THR A 868 20.07 -14.37 -21.01
N ARG A 869 18.84 -14.79 -20.74
CA ARG A 869 17.63 -14.09 -21.17
C ARG A 869 17.03 -13.30 -20.02
N VAL A 870 16.38 -12.18 -20.31
CA VAL A 870 15.44 -11.51 -19.39
C VAL A 870 14.04 -11.83 -19.90
N ASP A 871 13.47 -12.93 -19.42
CA ASP A 871 12.21 -13.47 -19.94
C ASP A 871 10.99 -12.65 -19.52
N GLU A 872 11.05 -12.05 -18.32
CA GLU A 872 9.98 -11.22 -17.76
C GLU A 872 10.55 -10.00 -17.02
N ALA A 873 9.83 -8.89 -17.07
CA ALA A 873 10.08 -7.71 -16.25
C ALA A 873 8.78 -7.18 -15.63
N PHE A 874 8.81 -6.80 -14.36
CA PHE A 874 7.68 -6.20 -13.64
C PHE A 874 8.09 -4.90 -13.00
N ARG A 875 7.24 -3.87 -13.10
CA ARG A 875 7.38 -2.64 -12.32
C ARG A 875 6.92 -2.90 -10.89
N ILE A 876 7.71 -2.47 -9.91
CA ILE A 876 7.31 -2.43 -8.50
C ILE A 876 6.80 -1.01 -8.22
N THR A 877 5.56 -0.85 -7.75
CA THR A 877 5.03 0.47 -7.37
C THR A 877 5.85 1.08 -6.23
N PRO A 878 6.53 2.22 -6.41
CA PRO A 878 7.31 2.84 -5.35
C PRO A 878 6.40 3.46 -4.27
N LEU A 879 6.81 3.37 -3.00
CA LEU A 879 6.20 4.13 -1.89
C LEU A 879 6.59 5.61 -1.97
N ALA A 880 7.90 5.83 -2.16
CA ALA A 880 8.62 7.06 -2.49
C ALA A 880 9.96 6.65 -3.12
N GLY A 881 10.62 7.54 -3.88
CA GLY A 881 11.92 7.26 -4.50
C GLY A 881 11.86 6.80 -5.97
N PRO A 882 12.97 6.25 -6.51
CA PRO A 882 13.09 5.91 -7.93
C PRO A 882 12.21 4.72 -8.34
N GLU A 883 12.03 4.55 -9.66
CA GLU A 883 11.35 3.40 -10.24
C GLU A 883 12.15 2.11 -9.98
N GLN A 884 11.46 1.01 -9.70
CA GLN A 884 12.09 -0.27 -9.38
C GLN A 884 11.47 -1.39 -10.20
N PHE A 885 12.28 -2.37 -10.57
CA PHE A 885 11.86 -3.47 -11.42
C PHE A 885 12.30 -4.81 -10.85
N LEU A 886 11.51 -5.85 -11.12
CA LEU A 886 11.92 -7.24 -11.01
C LEU A 886 12.14 -7.83 -12.38
N LEU A 887 13.31 -8.43 -12.58
CA LEU A 887 13.71 -9.11 -13.80
C LEU A 887 13.80 -10.61 -13.51
N MET A 888 13.13 -11.43 -14.33
CA MET A 888 13.33 -12.88 -14.33
C MET A 888 14.42 -13.22 -15.35
N MET A 889 15.63 -13.44 -14.85
CA MET A 889 16.78 -13.84 -15.66
C MET A 889 16.85 -15.36 -15.75
N SER A 890 17.06 -15.90 -16.95
CA SER A 890 17.21 -17.34 -17.14
C SER A 890 18.32 -17.71 -18.13
N GLN A 891 18.82 -18.94 -18.05
CA GLN A 891 19.74 -19.49 -19.04
C GLN A 891 19.42 -20.97 -19.26
N GLN A 892 19.01 -21.32 -20.48
CA GLN A 892 18.71 -22.70 -20.86
C GLN A 892 19.97 -23.56 -20.86
N GLN A 893 19.91 -24.79 -20.35
CA GLN A 893 21.08 -25.68 -20.32
C GLN A 893 21.06 -26.73 -21.43
N ASP A 894 19.87 -27.17 -21.83
CA ASP A 894 19.64 -28.12 -22.92
C ASP A 894 18.61 -27.54 -23.89
N LYS A 895 19.00 -27.39 -25.17
CA LYS A 895 18.12 -26.88 -26.23
C LYS A 895 16.91 -27.78 -26.49
N MET A 896 17.01 -29.08 -26.18
CA MET A 896 15.92 -30.04 -26.36
C MET A 896 14.96 -30.10 -25.16
N ASP A 897 15.37 -29.60 -23.99
CA ASP A 897 14.52 -29.53 -22.79
C ASP A 897 14.21 -28.08 -22.40
N PRO A 898 12.99 -27.58 -22.64
CA PRO A 898 12.60 -26.21 -22.30
C PRO A 898 12.51 -25.96 -20.79
N PHE A 899 12.57 -26.99 -19.95
CA PHE A 899 12.55 -26.90 -18.48
C PHE A 899 13.95 -26.96 -17.86
N SER A 900 15.00 -26.94 -18.67
CA SER A 900 16.39 -27.05 -18.22
C SER A 900 17.03 -25.72 -17.77
N ASN A 901 16.25 -24.65 -17.58
CA ASN A 901 16.82 -23.32 -17.32
C ASN A 901 17.31 -23.17 -15.88
N PHE A 902 18.45 -22.48 -15.71
CA PHE A 902 18.73 -21.78 -14.46
C PHE A 902 17.88 -20.50 -14.37
N GLY A 903 17.58 -20.05 -13.15
CA GLY A 903 16.80 -18.85 -12.90
C GLY A 903 17.40 -17.96 -11.82
N ARG A 904 17.30 -16.64 -12.01
CA ARG A 904 17.59 -15.60 -11.01
C ARG A 904 16.47 -14.58 -11.03
N LEU A 905 15.94 -14.26 -9.86
CA LEU A 905 15.08 -13.10 -9.66
C LEU A 905 15.96 -11.92 -9.26
N VAL A 906 15.99 -10.87 -10.09
CA VAL A 906 16.85 -9.70 -9.90
C VAL A 906 16.00 -8.46 -9.66
N LYS A 907 16.34 -7.68 -8.64
CA LYS A 907 15.80 -6.34 -8.41
C LYS A 907 16.72 -5.33 -9.07
N TRP A 908 16.16 -4.44 -9.88
CA TRP A 908 16.90 -3.41 -10.60
C TRP A 908 16.30 -2.02 -10.33
N VAL A 909 17.17 -1.06 -10.03
CA VAL A 909 16.86 0.35 -9.77
C VAL A 909 17.66 1.20 -10.76
N PRO A 910 17.07 1.58 -11.91
CA PRO A 910 17.80 2.20 -13.01
C PRO A 910 18.47 3.52 -12.62
N GLN A 911 17.77 4.37 -11.86
CA GLN A 911 18.26 5.70 -11.48
C GLN A 911 19.47 5.64 -10.53
N GLU A 912 19.67 4.50 -9.87
CA GLU A 912 20.80 4.25 -8.98
C GLU A 912 21.91 3.43 -9.66
N ASN A 913 21.72 3.01 -10.91
CA ASN A 913 22.58 2.04 -11.62
C ASN A 913 22.86 0.79 -10.76
N ALA A 914 21.84 0.31 -10.06
CA ALA A 914 21.97 -0.78 -9.11
C ALA A 914 21.07 -1.96 -9.51
N ALA A 915 21.66 -3.16 -9.58
CA ALA A 915 20.94 -4.41 -9.74
C ALA A 915 21.50 -5.46 -8.77
N GLY A 916 20.63 -6.27 -8.18
CA GLY A 916 21.02 -7.31 -7.22
C GLY A 916 20.11 -8.53 -7.30
N VAL A 917 20.71 -9.71 -7.15
CA VAL A 917 19.99 -10.99 -7.08
C VAL A 917 19.21 -11.03 -5.76
N GLN A 918 17.88 -11.09 -5.86
CA GLN A 918 16.99 -11.31 -4.72
C GLN A 918 16.88 -12.81 -4.40
N HIS A 919 16.89 -13.65 -5.43
CA HIS A 919 16.87 -15.10 -5.27
C HIS A 919 17.48 -15.82 -6.46
N GLU A 920 18.30 -16.84 -6.21
CA GLU A 920 18.83 -17.75 -7.22
C GLU A 920 18.19 -19.13 -7.03
N PHE A 921 17.56 -19.65 -8.09
CA PHE A 921 16.82 -20.91 -8.01
C PHE A 921 17.76 -22.09 -8.16
N SER A 922 17.72 -23.01 -7.19
CA SER A 922 18.60 -24.18 -7.16
C SER A 922 18.19 -25.31 -8.11
N SER A 923 16.91 -25.37 -8.50
CA SER A 923 16.40 -26.38 -9.42
C SER A 923 16.34 -25.86 -10.85
N ARG A 924 16.67 -26.73 -11.81
CA ARG A 924 16.42 -26.46 -13.23
C ARG A 924 14.92 -26.53 -13.50
N ALA A 925 14.36 -25.43 -13.96
CA ALA A 925 12.94 -25.31 -14.24
C ALA A 925 12.67 -24.16 -15.23
N PHE A 926 11.41 -24.06 -15.67
CA PHE A 926 10.86 -22.85 -16.24
C PHE A 926 10.31 -21.97 -15.12
N HIS A 927 10.94 -20.82 -14.87
CA HIS A 927 10.59 -19.90 -13.79
C HIS A 927 9.75 -18.73 -14.33
N THR A 928 8.60 -18.46 -13.70
CA THR A 928 7.74 -17.33 -14.07
C THR A 928 7.28 -16.56 -12.85
N ILE A 929 7.32 -15.24 -12.93
CA ILE A 929 6.75 -14.39 -11.89
C ILE A 929 5.24 -14.56 -11.99
N LYS A 930 4.55 -14.83 -10.89
CA LYS A 930 3.09 -15.00 -10.83
C LYS A 930 2.41 -13.71 -10.42
N SER A 931 2.90 -13.04 -9.38
CA SER A 931 2.35 -11.82 -8.80
C SER A 931 3.45 -11.07 -8.06
N VAL A 932 3.36 -9.74 -8.04
CA VAL A 932 4.34 -8.84 -7.41
C VAL A 932 3.58 -7.82 -6.57
N SER A 933 4.04 -7.62 -5.34
CA SER A 933 3.73 -6.47 -4.51
C SER A 933 5.01 -5.65 -4.29
N ARG A 934 4.96 -4.55 -3.54
CA ARG A 934 6.15 -3.81 -3.14
C ARG A 934 7.06 -4.62 -2.21
N GLY A 935 6.45 -5.42 -1.33
CA GLY A 935 7.16 -6.21 -0.31
C GLY A 935 7.58 -7.61 -0.74
N SER A 936 6.93 -8.21 -1.75
CA SER A 936 7.13 -9.63 -2.10
C SER A 936 6.84 -9.94 -3.56
N ALA A 937 7.46 -11.01 -4.07
CA ALA A 937 7.16 -11.62 -5.35
C ALA A 937 6.79 -13.10 -5.19
N LEU A 938 5.76 -13.56 -5.89
CA LEU A 938 5.39 -14.95 -5.98
C LEU A 938 5.93 -15.50 -7.31
N VAL A 939 6.78 -16.52 -7.29
CA VAL A 939 7.41 -17.12 -8.48
C VAL A 939 7.08 -18.60 -8.57
N GLN A 940 6.64 -19.06 -9.75
CA GLN A 940 6.41 -20.47 -10.03
C GLN A 940 7.60 -21.07 -10.77
N SER A 941 8.01 -22.27 -10.38
CA SER A 941 9.06 -23.05 -11.03
C SER A 941 8.45 -24.34 -11.55
N ARG A 942 8.37 -24.52 -12.87
CA ARG A 942 7.81 -25.72 -13.52
C ARG A 942 8.95 -26.58 -14.06
N GLY A 943 9.06 -27.81 -13.60
CA GLY A 943 10.11 -28.74 -14.02
C GLY A 943 9.94 -30.08 -13.33
N LEU A 944 11.00 -30.88 -13.25
CA LEU A 944 10.98 -32.18 -12.56
C LEU A 944 10.60 -32.05 -11.07
N ASN A 945 11.01 -30.95 -10.43
CA ASN A 945 10.69 -30.62 -9.05
C ASN A 945 9.90 -29.31 -9.01
N PRO A 946 8.58 -29.33 -9.28
CA PRO A 946 7.78 -28.12 -9.32
C PRO A 946 7.66 -27.50 -7.91
N ALA A 947 7.69 -26.17 -7.85
CA ALA A 947 7.52 -25.43 -6.61
C ALA A 947 7.01 -24.01 -6.86
N THR A 948 6.40 -23.42 -5.83
CA THR A 948 6.18 -21.97 -5.78
C THR A 948 7.07 -21.36 -4.71
N SER A 949 7.65 -20.20 -4.96
CA SER A 949 8.47 -19.46 -4.01
C SER A 949 7.84 -18.09 -3.75
N LEU A 950 7.61 -17.76 -2.48
CA LEU A 950 7.26 -16.42 -2.02
C LEU A 950 8.55 -15.74 -1.54
N ILE A 951 9.04 -14.81 -2.35
CA ILE A 951 10.34 -14.16 -2.20
C ILE A 951 10.12 -12.72 -1.69
N PRO A 952 10.55 -12.40 -0.46
CA PRO A 952 10.56 -11.03 0.05
C PRO A 952 11.50 -10.13 -0.78
N LEU A 953 11.16 -8.85 -0.93
CA LEU A 953 11.92 -7.85 -1.71
C LEU A 953 12.64 -6.79 -0.86
N GLN A 954 12.55 -6.95 0.46
CA GLN A 954 13.31 -6.17 1.44
C GLN A 954 14.38 -7.07 2.07
N ASP A 955 15.54 -6.49 2.35
CA ASP A 955 16.72 -7.21 2.82
C ASP A 955 16.45 -7.95 4.15
N ASN A 956 17.10 -9.10 4.35
CA ASN A 956 17.07 -9.96 5.56
C ASN A 956 15.84 -10.86 5.80
N ASN A 957 14.88 -10.98 4.88
CA ASN A 957 13.78 -11.94 5.03
C ASN A 957 14.03 -13.26 4.28
N SER A 958 13.69 -14.39 4.90
CA SER A 958 13.83 -15.72 4.30
C SER A 958 12.77 -15.99 3.22
N VAL A 959 13.18 -16.66 2.14
CA VAL A 959 12.27 -17.13 1.08
C VAL A 959 11.41 -18.26 1.61
N ASN A 960 10.08 -18.18 1.42
CA ASN A 960 9.18 -19.28 1.72
C ASN A 960 8.96 -20.11 0.45
N VAL A 961 9.44 -21.36 0.46
CA VAL A 961 9.27 -22.30 -0.66
C VAL A 961 8.14 -23.26 -0.33
N PHE A 962 7.28 -23.52 -1.31
CA PHE A 962 6.18 -24.50 -1.26
C PHE A 962 6.51 -25.66 -2.22
N PRO A 963 7.27 -26.69 -1.76
CA PRO A 963 7.70 -27.78 -2.63
C PRO A 963 6.51 -28.60 -3.12
N GLY A 964 6.53 -29.01 -4.39
CA GLY A 964 5.46 -29.81 -5.01
C GLY A 964 4.13 -29.07 -5.18
N THR A 965 4.04 -27.80 -4.76
CA THR A 965 2.78 -27.05 -4.71
C THR A 965 2.81 -25.89 -5.69
N MET A 966 1.85 -25.88 -6.62
CA MET A 966 1.68 -24.81 -7.60
C MET A 966 0.53 -23.90 -7.20
N LEU A 967 0.85 -22.71 -6.70
CA LEU A 967 -0.14 -21.74 -6.21
C LEU A 967 -0.75 -20.94 -7.38
N PHE A 968 -1.39 -21.63 -8.33
CA PHE A 968 -1.96 -21.00 -9.55
C PHE A 968 -3.05 -19.98 -9.26
N SER A 969 -3.78 -20.16 -8.16
CA SER A 969 -4.87 -19.29 -7.72
C SER A 969 -4.43 -18.20 -6.76
N TYR A 970 -3.14 -18.07 -6.46
CA TYR A 970 -2.67 -17.13 -5.46
C TYR A 970 -2.01 -15.91 -6.06
N ILE A 971 -2.21 -14.78 -5.41
CA ILE A 971 -1.60 -13.48 -5.69
C ILE A 971 -1.10 -12.86 -4.39
N VAL A 972 -0.16 -11.93 -4.50
CA VAL A 972 0.41 -11.24 -3.34
C VAL A 972 -0.04 -9.78 -3.32
N PHE A 973 -0.43 -9.29 -2.15
CA PHE A 973 -0.78 -7.88 -1.90
C PHE A 973 0.09 -7.27 -0.81
N GLU A 974 0.07 -5.95 -0.75
CA GLU A 974 0.72 -5.18 0.31
C GLU A 974 0.06 -5.34 1.68
N PRO A 975 0.83 -5.36 2.78
CA PRO A 975 2.30 -5.40 2.79
C PRO A 975 2.84 -6.77 2.35
N GLN A 976 2.17 -7.88 2.70
CA GLN A 976 2.53 -9.25 2.26
C GLN A 976 1.37 -10.26 2.40
N PHE A 977 0.15 -9.91 1.99
CA PHE A 977 -0.98 -10.86 2.05
C PHE A 977 -0.92 -11.85 0.89
N LEU A 978 -1.04 -13.14 1.18
CA LEU A 978 -1.18 -14.20 0.18
C LEU A 978 -2.67 -14.50 -0.03
N TYR A 979 -3.23 -14.05 -1.15
CA TYR A 979 -4.67 -14.11 -1.43
C TYR A 979 -5.00 -15.17 -2.47
N ASN A 980 -5.98 -16.01 -2.18
CA ASN A 980 -6.49 -17.00 -3.12
C ASN A 980 -7.72 -16.46 -3.85
N VAL A 981 -7.67 -16.43 -5.18
CA VAL A 981 -8.70 -15.85 -6.06
C VAL A 981 -9.93 -16.74 -6.27
N PHE A 982 -9.92 -17.99 -5.79
CA PHE A 982 -11.07 -18.91 -5.88
C PHE A 982 -11.98 -18.84 -4.66
N ASP A 983 -11.42 -18.99 -3.45
CA ASP A 983 -12.19 -18.91 -2.21
C ASP A 983 -12.21 -17.51 -1.61
N LEU A 984 -11.44 -16.58 -2.19
CA LEU A 984 -11.45 -15.15 -1.91
C LEU A 984 -10.95 -14.81 -0.49
N LYS A 985 -9.97 -15.58 0.00
CA LYS A 985 -9.42 -15.44 1.35
C LYS A 985 -7.91 -15.27 1.38
N PHE A 986 -7.40 -14.65 2.44
CA PHE A 986 -5.96 -14.65 2.73
C PHE A 986 -5.55 -15.96 3.40
N TYR A 987 -4.27 -16.28 3.23
CA TYR A 987 -3.65 -17.51 3.71
C TYR A 987 -2.34 -17.19 4.44
N THR A 988 -1.98 -18.06 5.38
CA THR A 988 -0.65 -18.03 5.99
C THR A 988 0.42 -18.27 4.93
N LYS A 989 1.61 -17.72 5.18
CA LYS A 989 2.75 -17.77 4.24
C LYS A 989 3.65 -18.99 4.45
N ASP A 990 3.39 -19.78 5.48
CA ASP A 990 4.10 -21.02 5.76
C ASP A 990 3.52 -22.19 4.96
N ALA A 991 4.23 -23.31 4.93
CA ALA A 991 3.89 -24.48 4.11
C ALA A 991 2.50 -25.07 4.39
N SER A 992 1.89 -24.80 5.56
CA SER A 992 0.55 -25.29 5.88
C SER A 992 -0.57 -24.60 5.12
N LEU A 993 -0.34 -23.40 4.56
CA LEU A 993 -1.31 -22.61 3.80
C LEU A 993 -2.68 -22.62 4.51
N ARG A 994 -2.71 -22.12 5.74
CA ARG A 994 -3.96 -22.05 6.51
C ARG A 994 -4.75 -20.81 6.11
N ARG A 995 -6.02 -21.01 5.81
CA ARG A 995 -6.98 -19.94 5.49
C ARG A 995 -7.19 -19.04 6.71
N THR A 996 -7.24 -17.72 6.49
CA THR A 996 -7.59 -16.72 7.52
C THR A 996 -9.03 -16.26 7.37
N ALA A 997 -9.61 -15.64 8.40
CA ALA A 997 -10.97 -15.08 8.34
C ALA A 997 -11.08 -13.87 7.39
N LEU A 998 -9.96 -13.15 7.20
CA LEU A 998 -9.85 -11.99 6.31
C LEU A 998 -9.45 -12.38 4.88
N PRO A 999 -9.71 -11.52 3.89
CA PRO A 999 -10.65 -10.39 3.96
C PRO A 999 -12.09 -10.90 3.85
N ALA A 1000 -13.06 -9.99 3.90
CA ALA A 1000 -14.41 -10.30 3.44
C ALA A 1000 -14.39 -10.80 1.98
N ALA A 1001 -15.10 -11.89 1.72
CA ALA A 1001 -15.18 -12.46 0.37
C ALA A 1001 -15.91 -11.49 -0.58
N LEU A 1002 -15.44 -11.40 -1.83
CA LEU A 1002 -16.13 -10.63 -2.87
C LEU A 1002 -17.50 -11.24 -3.19
N ALA A 1003 -18.51 -10.39 -3.44
CA ALA A 1003 -19.86 -10.83 -3.82
C ALA A 1003 -19.84 -11.83 -5.00
N PRO A 1004 -20.62 -12.92 -5.02
CA PRO A 1004 -20.56 -13.93 -6.08
C PRO A 1004 -20.76 -13.34 -7.50
N ALA A 1005 -20.03 -13.85 -8.50
CA ALA A 1005 -20.12 -13.41 -9.90
C ALA A 1005 -20.32 -14.60 -10.86
N ALA A 1006 -21.27 -14.50 -11.79
CA ALA A 1006 -21.65 -15.60 -12.69
C ALA A 1006 -20.63 -15.88 -13.82
N SER A 1007 -19.76 -14.93 -14.15
CA SER A 1007 -18.87 -15.00 -15.32
C SER A 1007 -17.45 -14.45 -15.08
N ALA A 1008 -17.06 -14.21 -13.83
CA ALA A 1008 -15.71 -13.72 -13.56
C ALA A 1008 -14.71 -14.84 -13.88
N SER A 1009 -13.97 -14.72 -14.97
CA SER A 1009 -12.76 -15.53 -15.16
C SER A 1009 -11.81 -15.17 -14.02
N SER A 1010 -11.70 -16.05 -13.02
CA SER A 1010 -10.91 -15.87 -11.79
C SER A 1010 -9.41 -15.70 -12.04
N GLN A 1011 -8.96 -15.71 -13.29
CA GLN A 1011 -7.55 -15.73 -13.68
C GLN A 1011 -7.00 -14.36 -14.11
N ASP A 1012 -7.84 -13.35 -14.31
CA ASP A 1012 -7.38 -11.99 -14.64
C ASP A 1012 -7.04 -11.22 -13.36
N TYR A 1013 -5.75 -10.97 -13.13
CA TYR A 1013 -5.13 -10.30 -11.97
C TYR A 1013 -5.53 -8.81 -11.81
N ARG A 1014 -6.82 -8.53 -11.67
CA ARG A 1014 -7.37 -7.16 -11.57
C ARG A 1014 -7.89 -6.85 -10.17
N TYR A 1015 -7.11 -7.25 -9.19
CA TYR A 1015 -7.46 -7.08 -7.79
C TYR A 1015 -6.57 -6.01 -7.16
N HIS A 1016 -7.08 -5.34 -6.15
CA HIS A 1016 -6.28 -4.53 -5.24
C HIS A 1016 -6.77 -4.69 -3.81
N VAL A 1017 -6.04 -4.07 -2.88
CA VAL A 1017 -6.40 -4.00 -1.47
C VAL A 1017 -6.52 -2.55 -1.03
N ILE A 1018 -7.53 -2.28 -0.21
CA ILE A 1018 -7.71 -1.03 0.51
C ILE A 1018 -7.48 -1.34 1.99
N PRO A 1019 -6.43 -0.79 2.61
CA PRO A 1019 -6.28 -0.82 4.06
C PRO A 1019 -7.46 -0.08 4.69
N VAL A 1020 -8.22 -0.78 5.52
CA VAL A 1020 -9.30 -0.20 6.32
C VAL A 1020 -8.66 0.33 7.57
N LYS A 1021 -8.67 1.66 7.75
CA LYS A 1021 -8.27 2.29 9.01
C LYS A 1021 -9.47 2.68 9.85
#